data_AF-A0A0Q7ITJ4-F1
#
_entry.id   AF-A0A0Q7ITJ4-F1
#
_cell.length_a   1.000
_cell.length_b   1.000
_cell.length_c   1.000
_cell.angle_alpha   90.00
_cell.angle_beta   90.00
_cell.angle_gamma   90.00
#
_symmetry.space_group_name_H-M   'P 1'
#
loop_
_entity.id
_entity.type
_entity.pdbx_description
1 polymer ?
#
loop_
_entity_poly.entity_id
_entity_poly.type
_entity_poly.pdbx_seq_one_letter_code
_entity_poly.pdbx_strand_id
1 'polypeptide(L)'
;MTSEKVWEQILQPMGMCKEGNIVPMLKKQLLLFGLIFAFVIGLIPGTRALAAGPMVVDSFDGPITQNEINSFKAYIQTVEPVVWPNTGSMQGEYAQGKSGENIKAMGLMYELTNDTAILDRMIYFCDVLLSQRNDILPAPYGQRTAWTNTIAPIWPGNNTGTASADSANGDPIGHLAYCGKLILQTPAIWNTAVPIGDAYGHGGTYLQRANTFVTEADYVVNQFLFPKLLDLSNGNKLYFSTQSPYMPGGVFPWNQQMMITYGLQNLAAAHAIKGDNPSLVSQYDGIVQTNLNWFFSDNSAKQTYTDSKGNTAYNWGYNPTLLGGEDSNHGSLDVAGFYRAFLSGRYSITASMMTPIANMYADVMMRGPSDYAGRVDGTDGTGHGAPTTYPRNGNLQLAALRPDIYYTLANATMPNMTSTTMASFARLMYVKNQRYTGSDTQAPTTPTNLTAIAASSSQINLSWSASTDNVGVTGYNVYRGATLVGSSTTTSYMDTGLSASTAYSYTVKTKDAAANLSAASNTASATTLASSGNLALGKTYNASTTWSTTYLANKAFDGDVATRWSASSGSFNDQWISVDFGTATTYNQVVIKEISFPRVTSYKLQSSTNGTTYTDIASTTGTTIGTNKTINFSNISSRYLRLYITTASNIPNIDEMEVYGTSAADTTAPTVPTNLTATAASSSQINLNWTASTDNVGVTGYDIFRGAVLVGSSTTTSYSDTGLTASTAYSYTVKAKDAAANVSTASNTASATTQAPADTQAPTAPTSLTATAASNSQIDLSWTASTDNVAVTEYNVYRDGTLVGSSTTTSYSDTGLNVSTVYSYTVKAVDAAANLSAASNTASATTLAGGGNLALNKTYNASTTWSASYPAAYAFDGSSATRWSASSGSLSNQWVCIDFGAATSFNQVVIKEITYQRVTSYKLQSSSDGTTYTDIAGTSGTTIGASKTISFSGVNARYLRLFISTASAVPTINEMEVYNQ
;
A
#
# COMPACT_ATOMS: atom_id res chain seq x y z
N MET A 1 -11.39 -50.09 -31.46
CA MET A 1 -10.31 -51.09 -31.31
C MET A 1 -9.53 -50.70 -30.07
N THR A 2 -9.49 -51.59 -29.09
CA THR A 2 -8.91 -51.37 -27.76
C THR A 2 -7.40 -51.13 -27.82
N SER A 3 -6.93 -50.32 -26.88
CA SER A 3 -5.62 -49.66 -26.77
C SER A 3 -4.43 -50.59 -26.44
N GLU A 4 -4.48 -51.87 -26.82
CA GLU A 4 -3.45 -52.86 -26.46
C GLU A 4 -2.45 -53.20 -27.57
N LYS A 5 -2.53 -52.58 -28.77
CA LYS A 5 -1.63 -52.92 -29.89
C LYS A 5 -0.62 -51.87 -30.34
N VAL A 6 -0.49 -50.75 -29.62
CA VAL A 6 0.51 -49.70 -29.97
C VAL A 6 1.77 -49.77 -29.10
N TRP A 7 1.70 -50.42 -27.94
CA TRP A 7 2.82 -50.47 -26.99
C TRP A 7 3.86 -51.58 -27.26
N GLU A 8 3.54 -52.59 -28.07
CA GLU A 8 4.49 -53.67 -28.41
C GLU A 8 5.52 -53.31 -29.50
N GLN A 9 5.42 -52.14 -30.16
CA GLN A 9 6.36 -51.74 -31.23
C GLN A 9 7.48 -50.79 -30.80
N ILE A 10 7.53 -50.35 -29.54
CA ILE A 10 8.53 -49.33 -29.09
C ILE A 10 9.66 -49.90 -28.22
N LEU A 11 9.56 -51.14 -27.72
CA LEU A 11 10.53 -51.69 -26.77
C LEU A 11 11.49 -52.77 -27.32
N GLN A 12 11.67 -52.87 -28.64
CA GLN A 12 12.54 -53.90 -29.22
C GLN A 12 14.07 -53.65 -29.29
N PRO A 13 14.70 -52.49 -28.98
CA PRO A 13 16.15 -52.40 -29.09
C PRO A 13 16.95 -52.63 -27.78
N MET A 14 16.34 -52.94 -26.63
CA MET A 14 17.09 -53.14 -25.39
C MET A 14 16.96 -54.58 -24.90
N GLY A 15 17.80 -55.45 -25.44
CA GLY A 15 17.89 -56.84 -25.04
C GLY A 15 18.30 -56.99 -23.58
N MET A 16 17.38 -57.43 -22.73
CA MET A 16 17.68 -58.08 -21.46
C MET A 16 16.67 -59.20 -21.19
N CYS A 17 17.21 -60.36 -20.82
CA CYS A 17 16.51 -61.62 -20.63
C CYS A 17 15.65 -61.66 -19.35
N LYS A 18 14.47 -62.27 -19.51
CA LYS A 18 13.82 -63.34 -18.73
C LYS A 18 13.82 -63.38 -17.19
N GLU A 19 12.66 -63.89 -16.73
CA GLU A 19 12.28 -64.45 -15.41
C GLU A 19 11.82 -63.41 -14.37
N GLY A 20 10.67 -63.51 -13.71
CA GLY A 20 9.61 -64.50 -13.66
C GLY A 20 8.79 -64.27 -12.37
N ASN A 21 7.48 -64.45 -12.44
CA ASN A 21 6.57 -64.75 -11.32
C ASN A 21 6.16 -63.63 -10.32
N ILE A 22 4.95 -63.10 -10.52
CA ILE A 22 3.74 -63.32 -9.69
C ILE A 22 2.84 -62.07 -9.68
N VAL A 23 1.72 -62.17 -10.40
CA VAL A 23 0.46 -61.52 -10.07
C VAL A 23 -0.33 -62.58 -9.29
N PRO A 24 -0.75 -62.35 -8.02
CA PRO A 24 -2.02 -61.67 -7.81
C PRO A 24 -2.11 -60.90 -6.47
N MET A 25 -1.93 -59.58 -6.51
CA MET A 25 -2.48 -58.68 -5.48
C MET A 25 -3.11 -57.41 -6.06
N LEU A 26 -3.45 -57.43 -7.36
CA LEU A 26 -3.88 -56.25 -8.11
C LEU A 26 -5.39 -56.18 -8.43
N LYS A 27 -6.24 -56.83 -7.63
CA LYS A 27 -7.70 -56.74 -7.81
C LYS A 27 -8.49 -56.22 -6.60
N LYS A 28 -7.81 -55.89 -5.49
CA LYS A 28 -8.47 -55.30 -4.29
C LYS A 28 -7.97 -53.92 -3.86
N GLN A 29 -7.03 -53.30 -4.59
CA GLN A 29 -6.61 -51.90 -4.36
C GLN A 29 -7.07 -50.90 -5.42
N LEU A 30 -7.78 -51.33 -6.47
CA LEU A 30 -8.20 -50.47 -7.58
C LEU A 30 -9.37 -49.50 -7.29
N LEU A 31 -9.88 -49.45 -6.05
CA LEU A 31 -10.90 -48.48 -5.62
C LEU A 31 -10.40 -47.46 -4.58
N LEU A 32 -9.12 -47.54 -4.19
CA LEU A 32 -8.48 -46.59 -3.27
C LEU A 32 -7.30 -45.83 -3.89
N PHE A 33 -7.11 -45.94 -5.22
CA PHE A 33 -6.02 -45.31 -5.99
C PHE A 33 -6.47 -44.15 -6.89
N GLY A 34 -7.72 -43.68 -6.75
CA GLY A 34 -8.29 -42.57 -7.52
C GLY A 34 -8.04 -41.17 -6.94
N LEU A 35 -7.41 -41.05 -5.77
CA LEU A 35 -7.31 -39.77 -5.04
C LEU A 35 -5.88 -39.39 -4.60
N ILE A 36 -4.87 -40.20 -4.92
CA ILE A 36 -3.47 -39.93 -4.51
C ILE A 36 -2.52 -39.74 -5.73
N PHE A 37 -3.00 -39.93 -6.96
CA PHE A 37 -2.15 -39.85 -8.15
C PHE A 37 -1.94 -38.44 -8.74
N ALA A 38 -2.57 -37.40 -8.17
CA ALA A 38 -2.40 -36.01 -8.62
C ALA A 38 -1.28 -35.24 -7.89
N PHE A 39 -0.65 -35.82 -6.86
CA PHE A 39 0.23 -35.06 -5.95
C PHE A 39 1.73 -35.38 -6.06
N VAL A 40 2.17 -36.33 -6.89
CA VAL A 40 3.57 -36.82 -6.86
C VAL A 40 4.34 -36.70 -8.20
N ILE A 41 3.72 -36.21 -9.28
CA ILE A 41 4.43 -36.08 -10.58
C ILE A 41 5.15 -34.72 -10.73
N GLY A 42 5.01 -33.80 -9.77
CA GLY A 42 5.65 -32.47 -9.82
C GLY A 42 7.15 -32.40 -9.48
N LEU A 43 7.84 -33.52 -9.26
CA LEU A 43 9.20 -33.53 -8.69
C LEU A 43 10.27 -34.27 -9.54
N ILE A 44 10.02 -34.50 -10.83
CA ILE A 44 11.06 -34.99 -11.75
C ILE A 44 11.28 -33.94 -12.85
N PRO A 45 12.47 -33.32 -12.96
CA PRO A 45 12.80 -32.49 -14.11
C PRO A 45 12.89 -33.38 -15.34
N GLY A 46 11.91 -33.26 -16.26
CA GLY A 46 11.95 -33.92 -17.57
C GLY A 46 10.67 -34.58 -18.06
N THR A 47 9.60 -34.71 -17.26
CA THR A 47 8.32 -35.21 -17.77
C THR A 47 7.47 -34.07 -18.30
N ARG A 48 7.25 -34.03 -19.62
CA ARG A 48 6.38 -33.05 -20.30
C ARG A 48 4.99 -33.04 -19.64
N ALA A 49 4.65 -31.94 -18.96
CA ALA A 49 3.30 -31.69 -18.48
C ALA A 49 2.34 -31.64 -19.68
N LEU A 50 1.13 -32.22 -19.50
CA LEU A 50 0.00 -32.00 -20.41
C LEU A 50 -0.13 -30.49 -20.69
N ALA A 51 -0.28 -30.11 -21.96
CA ALA A 51 -0.28 -28.72 -22.39
C ALA A 51 -1.27 -27.89 -21.55
N ALA A 52 -0.76 -27.01 -20.68
CA ALA A 52 -1.60 -26.07 -19.97
C ALA A 52 -2.31 -25.15 -20.97
N GLY A 53 -3.57 -24.81 -20.70
CA GLY A 53 -4.29 -23.79 -21.45
C GLY A 53 -3.60 -22.42 -21.33
N PRO A 54 -4.03 -21.42 -22.11
CA PRO A 54 -3.54 -20.05 -21.95
C PRO A 54 -3.84 -19.52 -20.54
N MET A 55 -3.05 -18.56 -20.08
CA MET A 55 -3.35 -17.83 -18.83
C MET A 55 -4.67 -17.08 -18.99
N VAL A 56 -5.51 -17.08 -17.96
CA VAL A 56 -6.88 -16.56 -17.99
C VAL A 56 -6.94 -15.27 -17.18
N VAL A 57 -7.77 -14.34 -17.65
CA VAL A 57 -8.19 -13.13 -16.96
C VAL A 57 -9.69 -13.25 -16.70
N ASP A 58 -10.12 -13.20 -15.45
CA ASP A 58 -11.55 -13.33 -15.13
C ASP A 58 -12.31 -12.02 -15.42
N SER A 59 -11.64 -10.91 -15.13
CA SER A 59 -12.14 -9.55 -15.33
C SER A 59 -10.96 -8.59 -15.42
N PHE A 60 -11.13 -7.52 -16.21
CA PHE A 60 -10.20 -6.38 -16.20
C PHE A 60 -10.40 -5.46 -14.98
N ASP A 61 -11.44 -5.71 -14.19
CA ASP A 61 -11.77 -4.96 -12.98
C ASP A 61 -11.62 -5.79 -11.71
N GLY A 62 -11.43 -5.10 -10.60
CA GLY A 62 -11.31 -5.70 -9.27
C GLY A 62 -9.92 -6.28 -8.98
N PRO A 63 -9.77 -7.00 -7.86
CA PRO A 63 -8.50 -7.60 -7.47
C PRO A 63 -8.09 -8.73 -8.42
N ILE A 64 -6.82 -9.12 -8.34
CA ILE A 64 -6.34 -10.35 -8.98
C ILE A 64 -7.03 -11.54 -8.32
N THR A 65 -7.60 -12.43 -9.12
CA THR A 65 -8.35 -13.59 -8.61
C THR A 65 -7.46 -14.82 -8.43
N GLN A 66 -7.89 -15.76 -7.60
CA GLN A 66 -7.18 -17.03 -7.45
C GLN A 66 -7.13 -17.85 -8.75
N ASN A 67 -8.14 -17.72 -9.62
CA ASN A 67 -8.16 -18.40 -10.92
C ASN A 67 -7.08 -17.83 -11.86
N GLU A 68 -6.91 -16.51 -11.88
CA GLU A 68 -5.84 -15.84 -12.62
C GLU A 68 -4.46 -16.32 -12.15
N ILE A 69 -4.24 -16.38 -10.83
CA ILE A 69 -3.01 -16.89 -10.22
C ILE A 69 -2.78 -18.36 -10.60
N ASN A 70 -3.80 -19.21 -10.45
CA ASN A 70 -3.69 -20.64 -10.77
C ASN A 70 -3.40 -20.88 -12.25
N SER A 71 -4.01 -20.11 -13.15
CA SER A 71 -3.75 -20.19 -14.59
C SER A 71 -2.31 -19.81 -14.94
N PHE A 72 -1.77 -18.75 -14.30
CA PHE A 72 -0.37 -18.36 -14.43
C PHE A 72 0.55 -19.47 -13.92
N LYS A 73 0.29 -20.02 -12.73
CA LYS A 73 1.06 -21.12 -12.15
C LYS A 73 1.06 -22.37 -13.03
N ALA A 74 -0.06 -22.71 -13.65
CA ALA A 74 -0.12 -23.81 -14.60
C ALA A 74 0.72 -23.52 -15.85
N TYR A 75 0.64 -22.30 -16.37
CA TYR A 75 1.36 -21.89 -17.58
C TYR A 75 2.88 -21.88 -17.39
N ILE A 76 3.39 -21.37 -16.27
CA ILE A 76 4.86 -21.28 -16.03
C ILE A 76 5.57 -22.63 -15.93
N GLN A 77 4.82 -23.72 -15.68
CA GLN A 77 5.35 -25.08 -15.72
C GLN A 77 5.57 -25.61 -17.15
N THR A 78 5.04 -24.92 -18.17
CA THR A 78 5.17 -25.32 -19.58
C THR A 78 6.34 -24.67 -20.31
N VAL A 79 6.96 -23.65 -19.70
CA VAL A 79 8.03 -22.86 -20.31
C VAL A 79 9.37 -23.19 -19.69
N GLU A 80 10.41 -23.37 -20.49
CA GLU A 80 11.78 -23.66 -20.02
C GLU A 80 12.73 -22.50 -20.34
N PRO A 81 13.72 -22.21 -19.47
CA PRO A 81 14.77 -21.24 -19.75
C PRO A 81 15.66 -21.71 -20.90
N VAL A 82 16.08 -20.79 -21.75
CA VAL A 82 16.96 -21.10 -22.89
C VAL A 82 18.40 -21.31 -22.40
N VAL A 83 19.05 -22.33 -22.98
CA VAL A 83 20.46 -22.70 -22.76
C VAL A 83 21.20 -22.79 -24.10
N TRP A 84 22.52 -22.75 -24.10
CA TRP A 84 23.28 -23.01 -25.33
C TRP A 84 23.11 -24.47 -25.82
N PRO A 85 23.15 -24.73 -27.14
CA PRO A 85 23.23 -23.80 -28.27
C PRO A 85 21.88 -23.30 -28.78
N ASN A 86 20.81 -23.36 -27.99
CA ASN A 86 19.43 -23.13 -28.46
C ASN A 86 19.11 -21.65 -28.76
N THR A 87 20.09 -20.76 -28.65
CA THR A 87 20.03 -19.36 -29.09
C THR A 87 21.33 -19.01 -29.81
N GLY A 88 21.32 -17.94 -30.62
CA GLY A 88 22.53 -17.33 -31.16
C GLY A 88 23.15 -16.28 -30.24
N SER A 89 22.40 -15.81 -29.23
CA SER A 89 22.77 -14.71 -28.33
C SER A 89 22.19 -14.93 -26.94
N MET A 90 23.03 -15.23 -25.96
CA MET A 90 22.56 -15.43 -24.58
C MET A 90 22.24 -14.12 -23.90
N GLN A 91 23.03 -13.07 -24.16
CA GLN A 91 22.72 -11.73 -23.66
C GLN A 91 21.38 -11.22 -24.22
N GLY A 92 21.07 -11.45 -25.49
CA GLY A 92 19.82 -11.01 -26.10
C GLY A 92 18.63 -11.77 -25.53
N GLU A 93 18.76 -13.09 -25.39
CA GLU A 93 17.71 -13.97 -24.87
C GLU A 93 17.34 -13.66 -23.42
N TYR A 94 18.33 -13.31 -22.59
CA TYR A 94 18.13 -12.92 -21.19
C TYR A 94 18.10 -11.41 -20.97
N ALA A 95 18.08 -10.60 -22.02
CA ALA A 95 17.71 -9.19 -21.91
C ALA A 95 16.23 -9.00 -22.27
N GLN A 96 15.92 -9.18 -23.55
CA GLN A 96 14.59 -8.94 -24.11
C GLN A 96 13.97 -10.18 -24.76
N GLY A 97 14.69 -11.30 -24.78
CA GLY A 97 14.15 -12.57 -25.23
C GLY A 97 13.16 -13.17 -24.22
N LYS A 98 12.68 -14.37 -24.55
CA LYS A 98 11.59 -15.01 -23.81
C LYS A 98 11.99 -15.31 -22.37
N SER A 99 13.22 -15.80 -22.16
CA SER A 99 13.70 -16.20 -20.84
C SER A 99 13.82 -15.00 -19.90
N GLY A 100 14.40 -13.88 -20.35
CA GLY A 100 14.50 -12.66 -19.55
C GLY A 100 13.14 -12.05 -19.23
N GLU A 101 12.25 -11.96 -20.21
CA GLU A 101 10.89 -11.44 -20.00
C GLU A 101 10.03 -12.36 -19.12
N ASN A 102 10.24 -13.68 -19.16
CA ASN A 102 9.59 -14.62 -18.25
C ASN A 102 10.06 -14.44 -16.80
N ILE A 103 11.35 -14.18 -16.56
CA ILE A 103 11.87 -13.86 -15.21
C ILE A 103 11.21 -12.58 -14.68
N LYS A 104 11.17 -11.51 -15.48
CA LYS A 104 10.48 -10.25 -15.11
C LYS A 104 9.00 -10.50 -14.78
N ALA A 105 8.30 -11.29 -15.59
CA ALA A 105 6.90 -11.60 -15.39
C ALA A 105 6.63 -12.41 -14.11
N MET A 106 7.45 -13.43 -13.83
CA MET A 106 7.34 -14.20 -12.59
C MET A 106 7.63 -13.35 -11.36
N GLY A 107 8.63 -12.46 -11.43
CA GLY A 107 8.92 -11.52 -10.34
C GLY A 107 7.75 -10.57 -10.07
N LEU A 108 7.17 -9.97 -11.10
CA LEU A 108 5.98 -9.11 -10.97
C LEU A 108 4.79 -9.87 -10.36
N MET A 109 4.53 -11.10 -10.82
CA MET A 109 3.45 -11.92 -10.26
C MET A 109 3.73 -12.35 -8.81
N TYR A 110 4.99 -12.61 -8.45
CA TYR A 110 5.35 -12.88 -7.06
C TYR A 110 5.14 -11.64 -6.19
N GLU A 111 5.54 -10.44 -6.62
CA GLU A 111 5.29 -9.19 -5.88
C GLU A 111 3.79 -8.94 -5.64
N LEU A 112 2.92 -9.39 -6.54
CA LEU A 112 1.47 -9.26 -6.42
C LEU A 112 0.82 -10.33 -5.52
N THR A 113 1.42 -11.51 -5.40
CA THR A 113 0.74 -12.70 -4.84
C THR A 113 1.43 -13.30 -3.62
N ASN A 114 2.73 -13.04 -3.44
CA ASN A 114 3.62 -13.76 -2.51
C ASN A 114 3.55 -15.30 -2.64
N ASP A 115 3.16 -15.83 -3.80
CA ASP A 115 3.05 -17.28 -4.02
C ASP A 115 4.43 -17.90 -4.29
N THR A 116 4.93 -18.68 -3.33
CA THR A 116 6.27 -19.28 -3.39
C THR A 116 6.48 -20.21 -4.58
N ALA A 117 5.43 -20.82 -5.15
CA ALA A 117 5.61 -21.68 -6.31
C ALA A 117 5.97 -20.88 -7.58
N ILE A 118 5.57 -19.61 -7.65
CA ILE A 118 6.00 -18.69 -8.71
C ILE A 118 7.47 -18.32 -8.49
N LEU A 119 7.85 -18.02 -7.25
CA LEU A 119 9.24 -17.72 -6.89
C LEU A 119 10.17 -18.90 -7.19
N ASP A 120 9.77 -20.13 -6.86
CA ASP A 120 10.56 -21.35 -7.13
C ASP A 120 10.86 -21.51 -8.62
N ARG A 121 9.88 -21.22 -9.48
CA ARG A 121 10.07 -21.25 -10.92
C ARG A 121 10.98 -20.12 -11.41
N MET A 122 10.88 -18.93 -10.81
CA MET A 122 11.81 -17.83 -11.09
C MET A 122 13.25 -18.17 -10.68
N ILE A 123 13.45 -18.80 -9.52
CA ILE A 123 14.76 -19.26 -9.03
C ILE A 123 15.36 -20.25 -10.02
N TYR A 124 14.57 -21.22 -10.51
CA TYR A 124 15.04 -22.17 -11.54
C TYR A 124 15.55 -21.45 -12.80
N PHE A 125 14.83 -20.44 -13.28
CA PHE A 125 15.30 -19.64 -14.43
C PHE A 125 16.60 -18.87 -14.12
N CYS A 126 16.73 -18.33 -12.89
CA CYS A 126 17.94 -17.61 -12.47
C CYS A 126 19.15 -18.54 -12.28
N ASP A 127 18.93 -19.77 -11.83
CA ASP A 127 19.96 -20.79 -11.75
C ASP A 127 20.49 -21.16 -13.12
N VAL A 128 19.57 -21.42 -14.06
CA VAL A 128 19.95 -21.71 -15.44
C VAL A 128 20.69 -20.52 -16.02
N LEU A 129 20.16 -19.30 -15.88
CA LEU A 129 20.84 -18.07 -16.31
C LEU A 129 22.28 -18.00 -15.82
N LEU A 130 22.53 -18.13 -14.51
CA LEU A 130 23.87 -18.05 -13.93
C LEU A 130 24.78 -19.15 -14.48
N SER A 131 24.27 -20.38 -14.64
CA SER A 131 25.04 -21.49 -15.21
C SER A 131 25.50 -21.24 -16.67
N GLN A 132 24.82 -20.34 -17.39
CA GLN A 132 25.17 -19.98 -18.77
C GLN A 132 26.19 -18.84 -18.88
N ARG A 133 26.70 -18.30 -17.76
CA ARG A 133 27.72 -17.25 -17.78
C ARG A 133 29.05 -17.79 -18.34
N ASN A 134 29.72 -17.01 -19.16
CA ASN A 134 30.86 -17.44 -19.98
C ASN A 134 32.03 -18.02 -19.18
N ASP A 135 32.33 -17.49 -18.01
CA ASP A 135 33.40 -17.96 -17.11
C ASP A 135 33.02 -19.22 -16.32
N ILE A 136 31.73 -19.56 -16.23
CA ILE A 136 31.22 -20.76 -15.56
C ILE A 136 31.00 -21.89 -16.57
N LEU A 137 30.39 -21.56 -17.70
CA LEU A 137 29.97 -22.53 -18.70
C LEU A 137 31.20 -23.20 -19.35
N PRO A 138 31.20 -24.53 -19.54
CA PRO A 138 32.28 -25.23 -20.24
C PRO A 138 32.40 -24.84 -21.73
N ALA A 139 33.59 -25.08 -22.29
CA ALA A 139 33.81 -25.04 -23.73
C ALA A 139 32.90 -26.05 -24.47
N PRO A 140 32.48 -25.78 -25.72
CA PRO A 140 32.89 -24.66 -26.57
C PRO A 140 32.06 -23.38 -26.39
N TYR A 141 30.98 -23.42 -25.62
CA TYR A 141 30.04 -22.29 -25.55
C TYR A 141 30.46 -21.23 -24.53
N GLY A 142 31.05 -21.65 -23.40
CA GLY A 142 31.75 -20.79 -22.46
C GLY A 142 33.27 -20.93 -22.56
N GLN A 143 33.98 -20.36 -21.60
CA GLN A 143 35.44 -20.21 -21.58
C GLN A 143 36.01 -19.48 -22.80
N ARG A 144 35.21 -18.60 -23.44
CA ARG A 144 35.64 -17.84 -24.61
C ARG A 144 36.20 -16.48 -24.22
N THR A 145 37.30 -16.10 -24.84
CA THR A 145 37.90 -14.78 -24.65
C THR A 145 36.96 -13.70 -25.18
N ALA A 146 36.73 -12.64 -24.42
CA ALA A 146 36.00 -11.45 -24.86
C ALA A 146 36.93 -10.45 -25.57
N TRP A 147 36.38 -9.34 -26.07
CA TRP A 147 37.15 -8.25 -26.68
C TRP A 147 38.15 -7.57 -25.71
N THR A 148 38.07 -7.88 -24.42
CA THR A 148 39.04 -7.50 -23.38
C THR A 148 40.27 -8.40 -23.32
N ASN A 149 40.40 -9.37 -24.23
CA ASN A 149 41.44 -10.42 -24.23
C ASN A 149 41.48 -11.29 -22.95
N THR A 150 40.36 -11.37 -22.23
CA THR A 150 40.21 -12.21 -21.03
C THR A 150 38.90 -13.00 -21.11
N ILE A 151 38.80 -14.10 -20.37
CA ILE A 151 37.51 -14.78 -20.15
C ILE A 151 36.73 -13.92 -19.15
N ALA A 152 35.81 -13.12 -19.68
CA ALA A 152 34.99 -12.21 -18.86
C ALA A 152 33.75 -12.92 -18.30
N PRO A 153 33.27 -12.53 -17.10
CA PRO A 153 32.05 -13.07 -16.51
C PRO A 153 30.80 -12.42 -17.11
N ILE A 154 30.50 -12.76 -18.36
CA ILE A 154 29.44 -12.17 -19.16
C ILE A 154 28.53 -13.26 -19.72
N TRP A 155 27.34 -12.88 -20.19
CA TRP A 155 26.54 -13.71 -21.09
C TRP A 155 26.89 -13.30 -22.52
N PRO A 156 27.45 -14.21 -23.35
CA PRO A 156 27.89 -13.80 -24.68
C PRO A 156 26.73 -13.49 -25.62
N GLY A 157 26.89 -12.45 -26.44
CA GLY A 157 25.93 -12.10 -27.49
C GLY A 157 26.02 -12.93 -28.77
N ASN A 158 26.98 -13.84 -28.84
CA ASN A 158 27.24 -14.72 -29.97
C ASN A 158 27.59 -16.14 -29.47
N ASN A 159 27.48 -17.16 -30.32
CA ASN A 159 27.72 -18.57 -29.94
C ASN A 159 29.08 -19.14 -30.40
N THR A 160 29.86 -18.38 -31.17
CA THR A 160 31.13 -18.80 -31.75
C THR A 160 32.15 -17.67 -31.71
N GLY A 161 33.45 -18.01 -31.78
CA GLY A 161 34.55 -17.03 -31.77
C GLY A 161 34.64 -16.22 -30.48
N THR A 162 35.28 -15.05 -30.54
CA THR A 162 35.43 -14.11 -29.41
C THR A 162 34.07 -13.77 -28.82
N ALA A 163 33.89 -13.93 -27.50
CA ALA A 163 32.65 -13.62 -26.81
C ALA A 163 32.31 -12.13 -26.95
N SER A 164 31.17 -11.82 -27.58
CA SER A 164 30.67 -10.45 -27.65
C SER A 164 29.96 -10.08 -26.35
N ALA A 165 30.06 -8.80 -25.97
CA ALA A 165 29.49 -8.26 -24.74
C ALA A 165 29.17 -6.79 -24.94
N ASP A 166 27.96 -6.39 -24.56
CA ASP A 166 27.49 -5.01 -24.53
C ASP A 166 26.56 -4.77 -23.32
N SER A 167 25.84 -3.66 -23.34
CA SER A 167 24.90 -3.25 -22.29
C SER A 167 23.80 -4.25 -21.98
N ALA A 168 23.48 -5.17 -22.89
CA ALA A 168 22.47 -6.20 -22.69
C ALA A 168 22.80 -7.11 -21.50
N ASN A 169 24.07 -7.19 -21.09
CA ASN A 169 24.48 -7.86 -19.86
C ASN A 169 23.91 -7.23 -18.58
N GLY A 170 23.42 -5.98 -18.64
CA GLY A 170 22.73 -5.33 -17.52
C GLY A 170 21.47 -6.07 -17.08
N ASP A 171 20.70 -6.64 -18.02
CA ASP A 171 19.46 -7.34 -17.69
C ASP A 171 19.69 -8.69 -16.99
N PRO A 172 20.60 -9.57 -17.44
CA PRO A 172 21.04 -10.74 -16.67
C PRO A 172 21.48 -10.42 -15.24
N ILE A 173 22.27 -9.35 -15.04
CA ILE A 173 22.63 -8.86 -13.69
C ILE A 173 21.37 -8.50 -12.91
N GLY A 174 20.47 -7.73 -13.53
CA GLY A 174 19.18 -7.35 -12.95
C GLY A 174 18.27 -8.51 -12.62
N HIS A 175 18.25 -9.59 -13.40
CA HIS A 175 17.47 -10.78 -13.14
C HIS A 175 17.94 -11.50 -11.88
N LEU A 176 19.25 -11.73 -11.75
CA LEU A 176 19.85 -12.34 -10.56
C LEU A 176 19.61 -11.46 -9.32
N ALA A 177 19.90 -10.17 -9.43
CA ALA A 177 19.70 -9.22 -8.34
C ALA A 177 18.22 -9.09 -7.94
N TYR A 178 17.31 -9.11 -8.91
CA TYR A 178 15.86 -9.04 -8.66
C TYR A 178 15.37 -10.29 -7.94
N CYS A 179 15.77 -11.48 -8.39
CA CYS A 179 15.42 -12.74 -7.71
C CYS A 179 15.97 -12.76 -6.27
N GLY A 180 17.23 -12.38 -6.08
CA GLY A 180 17.85 -12.26 -4.76
C GLY A 180 17.11 -11.25 -3.87
N LYS A 181 16.78 -10.07 -4.40
CA LYS A 181 16.01 -9.03 -3.69
C LYS A 181 14.66 -9.57 -3.21
N LEU A 182 13.89 -10.24 -4.07
CA LEU A 182 12.57 -10.78 -3.71
C LEU A 182 12.63 -11.80 -2.57
N ILE A 183 13.65 -12.66 -2.58
CA ILE A 183 13.90 -13.61 -1.47
C ILE A 183 14.27 -12.87 -0.18
N LEU A 184 15.17 -11.89 -0.26
CA LEU A 184 15.61 -11.11 0.89
C LEU A 184 14.48 -10.30 1.52
N GLN A 185 13.48 -9.88 0.74
CA GLN A 185 12.27 -9.22 1.25
C GLN A 185 11.35 -10.16 2.05
N THR A 186 11.61 -11.47 2.05
CA THR A 186 10.75 -12.48 2.69
C THR A 186 11.51 -13.31 3.73
N PRO A 187 11.86 -12.76 4.92
CA PRO A 187 12.66 -13.47 5.93
C PRO A 187 12.08 -14.82 6.39
N ALA A 188 10.76 -14.98 6.33
CA ALA A 188 10.05 -16.18 6.76
C ALA A 188 10.47 -17.46 6.00
N ILE A 189 11.00 -17.34 4.77
CA ILE A 189 11.39 -18.50 3.95
C ILE A 189 12.90 -18.75 3.91
N TRP A 190 13.72 -17.90 4.52
CA TRP A 190 15.18 -17.90 4.36
C TRP A 190 15.86 -19.25 4.64
N ASN A 191 15.42 -19.93 5.71
CA ASN A 191 16.02 -21.19 6.16
C ASN A 191 15.32 -22.44 5.58
N THR A 192 14.34 -22.23 4.69
CA THR A 192 13.64 -23.33 4.01
C THR A 192 14.46 -23.80 2.82
N ALA A 193 14.45 -25.10 2.56
CA ALA A 193 15.06 -25.66 1.35
C ALA A 193 14.26 -25.22 0.11
N VAL A 194 14.95 -24.87 -0.97
CA VAL A 194 14.27 -24.58 -2.24
C VAL A 194 13.80 -25.90 -2.85
N PRO A 195 12.49 -26.07 -3.15
CA PRO A 195 11.95 -27.37 -3.58
C PRO A 195 12.59 -27.98 -4.83
N ILE A 196 13.12 -27.15 -5.73
CA ILE A 196 13.81 -27.59 -6.95
C ILE A 196 15.21 -28.19 -6.67
N GLY A 197 15.69 -28.16 -5.42
CA GLY A 197 17.02 -28.63 -5.03
C GLY A 197 18.14 -27.67 -5.44
N ASP A 198 19.38 -28.19 -5.47
CA ASP A 198 20.59 -27.43 -5.79
C ASP A 198 21.46 -28.11 -6.85
N ALA A 199 20.88 -28.35 -8.02
CA ALA A 199 21.57 -29.04 -9.12
C ALA A 199 22.80 -28.27 -9.67
N TYR A 200 22.85 -26.95 -9.43
CA TYR A 200 23.91 -26.06 -9.93
C TYR A 200 24.90 -25.63 -8.85
N GLY A 201 24.69 -26.01 -7.59
CA GLY A 201 25.59 -25.66 -6.47
C GLY A 201 25.54 -24.19 -6.06
N HIS A 202 24.41 -23.50 -6.25
CA HIS A 202 24.25 -22.09 -5.82
C HIS A 202 23.62 -21.96 -4.42
N GLY A 203 23.33 -23.06 -3.73
CA GLY A 203 22.76 -23.08 -2.38
C GLY A 203 21.45 -23.85 -2.27
N GLY A 204 21.30 -24.63 -1.19
CA GLY A 204 20.13 -25.46 -0.94
C GLY A 204 18.95 -24.73 -0.31
N THR A 205 19.18 -23.60 0.37
CA THR A 205 18.13 -22.78 0.98
C THR A 205 17.87 -21.48 0.21
N TYR A 206 16.70 -20.87 0.42
CA TYR A 206 16.36 -19.58 -0.22
C TYR A 206 17.42 -18.50 0.09
N LEU A 207 17.85 -18.37 1.35
CA LEU A 207 18.87 -17.37 1.71
C LEU A 207 20.22 -17.64 1.05
N GLN A 208 20.62 -18.91 0.94
CA GLN A 208 21.86 -19.27 0.23
C GLN A 208 21.77 -18.88 -1.25
N ARG A 209 20.66 -19.21 -1.93
CA ARG A 209 20.42 -18.79 -3.33
C ARG A 209 20.48 -17.28 -3.50
N ALA A 210 19.78 -16.54 -2.63
CA ALA A 210 19.76 -15.08 -2.69
C ALA A 210 21.17 -14.47 -2.54
N ASN A 211 21.95 -14.98 -1.58
CA ASN A 211 23.33 -14.55 -1.40
C ASN A 211 24.20 -14.85 -2.62
N THR A 212 24.07 -16.03 -3.22
CA THR A 212 24.81 -16.39 -4.43
C THR A 212 24.42 -15.48 -5.59
N PHE A 213 23.13 -15.28 -5.86
CA PHE A 213 22.69 -14.43 -6.97
C PHE A 213 23.16 -12.97 -6.84
N VAL A 214 23.08 -12.39 -5.64
CA VAL A 214 23.56 -11.02 -5.40
C VAL A 214 25.08 -10.95 -5.56
N THR A 215 25.82 -11.88 -4.94
CA THR A 215 27.29 -11.91 -5.01
C THR A 215 27.79 -12.10 -6.44
N GLU A 216 27.16 -12.99 -7.20
CA GLU A 216 27.53 -13.27 -8.59
C GLU A 216 27.16 -12.11 -9.52
N ALA A 217 26.06 -11.40 -9.26
CA ALA A 217 25.71 -10.18 -9.97
C ALA A 217 26.73 -9.05 -9.68
N ASP A 218 27.11 -8.83 -8.42
CA ASP A 218 28.18 -7.88 -8.04
C ASP A 218 29.51 -8.23 -8.70
N TYR A 219 29.82 -9.53 -8.79
CA TYR A 219 31.05 -10.00 -9.44
C TYR A 219 31.10 -9.56 -10.91
N VAL A 220 30.00 -9.69 -11.66
CA VAL A 220 29.93 -9.18 -13.05
C VAL A 220 30.12 -7.66 -13.09
N VAL A 221 29.45 -6.93 -12.19
CA VAL A 221 29.56 -5.47 -12.12
C VAL A 221 31.01 -5.03 -11.91
N ASN A 222 31.68 -5.65 -10.93
CA ASN A 222 33.02 -5.28 -10.50
C ASN A 222 34.13 -5.76 -11.44
N GLN A 223 33.96 -6.90 -12.11
CA GLN A 223 34.99 -7.46 -12.99
C GLN A 223 34.87 -6.99 -14.44
N PHE A 224 33.66 -6.66 -14.90
CA PHE A 224 33.41 -6.32 -16.30
C PHE A 224 32.73 -4.97 -16.46
N LEU A 225 31.56 -4.76 -15.84
CA LEU A 225 30.73 -3.59 -16.15
C LEU A 225 31.46 -2.27 -15.88
N PHE A 226 31.94 -2.06 -14.66
CA PHE A 226 32.64 -0.84 -14.26
C PHE A 226 34.04 -0.70 -14.87
N PRO A 227 34.92 -1.71 -14.85
CA PRO A 227 36.29 -1.51 -15.33
C PRO A 227 36.45 -1.64 -16.85
N LYS A 228 35.52 -2.26 -17.56
CA LYS A 228 35.66 -2.57 -19.00
C LYS A 228 34.61 -1.91 -19.86
N LEU A 229 33.32 -1.99 -19.50
CA LEU A 229 32.24 -1.52 -20.35
C LEU A 229 31.90 -0.03 -20.16
N LEU A 230 31.89 0.45 -18.92
CA LEU A 230 31.47 1.81 -18.57
C LEU A 230 32.64 2.77 -18.36
N ASP A 231 32.43 4.02 -18.72
CA ASP A 231 33.20 5.17 -18.24
C ASP A 231 32.28 6.03 -17.35
N LEU A 232 32.59 6.06 -16.05
CA LEU A 232 31.83 6.80 -15.03
C LEU A 232 32.50 8.14 -14.64
N SER A 233 33.59 8.52 -15.30
CA SER A 233 34.36 9.74 -14.98
C SER A 233 33.56 11.03 -15.20
N ASN A 234 32.52 10.99 -16.04
CA ASN A 234 31.59 12.09 -16.29
C ASN A 234 30.52 12.24 -15.20
N GLY A 235 30.93 12.24 -13.93
CA GLY A 235 30.04 12.40 -12.79
C GLY A 235 28.96 11.31 -12.67
N ASN A 236 29.33 10.05 -12.94
CA ASN A 236 28.47 8.86 -12.97
C ASN A 236 27.46 8.78 -14.13
N LYS A 237 27.50 9.69 -15.12
CA LYS A 237 26.74 9.52 -16.36
C LYS A 237 27.25 8.29 -17.13
N LEU A 238 26.33 7.53 -17.75
CA LEU A 238 26.67 6.29 -18.44
C LEU A 238 27.25 6.55 -19.83
N TYR A 239 28.56 6.44 -19.94
CA TYR A 239 29.32 6.45 -21.20
C TYR A 239 29.94 5.08 -21.46
N PHE A 240 30.12 4.74 -22.73
CA PHE A 240 30.96 3.61 -23.13
C PHE A 240 32.41 3.91 -22.79
N SER A 241 33.07 2.94 -22.21
CA SER A 241 34.52 2.91 -22.14
C SER A 241 35.12 3.13 -23.53
N THR A 242 36.25 3.83 -23.60
CA THR A 242 37.02 4.00 -24.84
C THR A 242 37.52 2.66 -25.40
N GLN A 243 37.51 1.59 -24.59
CA GLN A 243 37.84 0.23 -25.01
C GLN A 243 36.66 -0.53 -25.62
N SER A 244 35.43 -0.01 -25.51
CA SER A 244 34.23 -0.69 -26.03
C SER A 244 34.33 -0.86 -27.55
N PRO A 245 34.07 -2.05 -28.10
CA PRO A 245 34.03 -2.26 -29.56
C PRO A 245 32.81 -1.59 -30.21
N TYR A 246 31.84 -1.18 -29.39
CA TYR A 246 30.63 -0.48 -29.81
C TYR A 246 30.61 0.92 -29.20
N MET A 247 30.55 1.95 -30.05
CA MET A 247 30.50 3.37 -29.67
C MET A 247 31.57 3.79 -28.61
N PRO A 248 32.88 3.59 -28.86
CA PRO A 248 33.93 3.88 -27.86
C PRO A 248 33.88 5.35 -27.38
N GLY A 249 33.79 5.57 -26.07
CA GLY A 249 33.66 6.90 -25.48
C GLY A 249 32.31 7.59 -25.71
N GLY A 250 31.35 6.93 -26.38
CA GLY A 250 30.04 7.47 -26.70
C GLY A 250 29.07 7.43 -25.51
N VAL A 251 27.98 8.18 -25.61
CA VAL A 251 26.90 8.15 -24.62
C VAL A 251 26.06 6.88 -24.80
N PHE A 252 25.66 6.24 -23.70
CA PHE A 252 24.73 5.12 -23.78
C PHE A 252 23.34 5.57 -24.29
N PRO A 253 22.72 4.82 -25.22
CA PRO A 253 21.30 4.95 -25.54
C PRO A 253 20.42 4.69 -24.32
N TRP A 254 19.23 5.31 -24.26
CA TRP A 254 18.35 5.22 -23.09
C TRP A 254 17.98 3.78 -22.73
N ASN A 255 17.63 2.96 -23.72
CA ASN A 255 17.23 1.57 -23.51
C ASN A 255 18.35 0.75 -22.90
N GLN A 256 19.60 1.05 -23.30
CA GLN A 256 20.80 0.42 -22.78
C GLN A 256 21.12 0.89 -21.36
N GLN A 257 20.92 2.17 -21.07
CA GLN A 257 21.00 2.68 -19.70
C GLN A 257 19.97 1.98 -18.80
N MET A 258 18.74 1.78 -19.28
CA MET A 258 17.68 1.11 -18.52
C MET A 258 17.94 -0.38 -18.21
N MET A 259 18.79 -1.04 -19.00
CA MET A 259 19.29 -2.38 -18.68
C MET A 259 20.32 -2.33 -17.55
N ILE A 260 21.27 -1.40 -17.63
CA ILE A 260 22.29 -1.23 -16.59
C ILE A 260 21.65 -0.82 -15.26
N THR A 261 20.75 0.16 -15.27
CA THR A 261 20.09 0.62 -14.05
C THR A 261 19.13 -0.41 -13.48
N TYR A 262 18.61 -1.35 -14.27
CA TYR A 262 17.84 -2.49 -13.74
C TYR A 262 18.71 -3.40 -12.85
N GLY A 263 19.95 -3.67 -13.26
CA GLY A 263 20.94 -4.34 -12.42
C GLY A 263 21.25 -3.58 -11.14
N LEU A 264 21.76 -2.35 -11.29
CA LEU A 264 22.28 -1.56 -10.18
C LEU A 264 21.22 -1.24 -9.12
N GLN A 265 19.97 -0.93 -9.52
CA GLN A 265 18.92 -0.62 -8.55
C GLN A 265 18.52 -1.83 -7.69
N ASN A 266 18.48 -3.03 -8.28
CA ASN A 266 18.12 -4.24 -7.53
C ASN A 266 19.26 -4.67 -6.61
N LEU A 267 20.52 -4.50 -7.03
CA LEU A 267 21.69 -4.72 -6.16
C LEU A 267 21.70 -3.74 -4.98
N ALA A 268 21.48 -2.45 -5.23
CA ALA A 268 21.37 -1.45 -4.16
C ALA A 268 20.27 -1.79 -3.16
N ALA A 269 19.10 -2.22 -3.66
CA ALA A 269 17.98 -2.65 -2.82
C ALA A 269 18.32 -3.91 -2.02
N ALA A 270 18.93 -4.93 -2.65
CA ALA A 270 19.30 -6.18 -1.99
C ALA A 270 20.29 -5.95 -0.83
N HIS A 271 21.35 -5.16 -1.05
CA HIS A 271 22.30 -4.80 -0.01
C HIS A 271 21.66 -3.99 1.12
N ALA A 272 20.80 -3.03 0.78
CA ALA A 272 20.07 -2.25 1.77
C ALA A 272 19.17 -3.13 2.65
N ILE A 273 18.51 -4.14 2.09
CA ILE A 273 17.67 -5.10 2.85
C ILE A 273 18.53 -5.96 3.78
N LYS A 274 19.69 -6.43 3.30
CA LYS A 274 20.65 -7.21 4.11
C LYS A 274 21.30 -6.39 5.22
N GLY A 275 21.33 -5.06 5.07
CA GLY A 275 22.11 -4.19 5.93
C GLY A 275 23.62 -4.37 5.74
N ASP A 276 24.05 -4.85 4.58
CA ASP A 276 25.46 -5.06 4.23
C ASP A 276 25.96 -4.04 3.20
N ASN A 277 27.29 -3.86 3.14
CA ASN A 277 27.97 -3.05 2.11
C ASN A 277 27.33 -1.68 1.78
N PRO A 278 27.15 -0.77 2.75
CA PRO A 278 26.51 0.54 2.52
C PRO A 278 27.24 1.42 1.49
N SER A 279 28.53 1.16 1.24
CA SER A 279 29.29 1.81 0.18
C SER A 279 28.81 1.41 -1.22
N LEU A 280 28.49 0.12 -1.45
CA LEU A 280 27.96 -0.36 -2.72
C LEU A 280 26.56 0.21 -2.96
N VAL A 281 25.71 0.24 -1.91
CA VAL A 281 24.40 0.89 -1.96
C VAL A 281 24.52 2.32 -2.46
N SER A 282 25.41 3.11 -1.83
CA SER A 282 25.64 4.51 -2.20
C SER A 282 26.19 4.67 -3.61
N GLN A 283 27.09 3.79 -4.05
CA GLN A 283 27.67 3.82 -5.39
C GLN A 283 26.61 3.52 -6.46
N TYR A 284 25.86 2.44 -6.29
CA TYR A 284 24.83 2.01 -7.24
C TYR A 284 23.70 3.04 -7.33
N ASP A 285 23.22 3.55 -6.19
CA ASP A 285 22.19 4.60 -6.18
C ASP A 285 22.69 5.90 -6.81
N GLY A 286 23.94 6.29 -6.53
CA GLY A 286 24.53 7.48 -7.13
C GLY A 286 24.56 7.41 -8.66
N ILE A 287 24.86 6.24 -9.24
CA ILE A 287 24.85 6.04 -10.69
C ILE A 287 23.42 6.06 -11.23
N VAL A 288 22.49 5.31 -10.61
CA VAL A 288 21.10 5.24 -11.08
C VAL A 288 20.44 6.62 -11.01
N GLN A 289 20.54 7.31 -9.87
CA GLN A 289 19.96 8.64 -9.67
C GLN A 289 20.51 9.67 -10.67
N THR A 290 21.84 9.69 -10.92
CA THR A 290 22.43 10.62 -11.89
C THR A 290 21.81 10.46 -13.27
N ASN A 291 21.60 9.23 -13.75
CA ASN A 291 21.11 9.00 -15.11
C ASN A 291 19.59 9.20 -15.22
N LEU A 292 18.83 8.92 -14.15
CA LEU A 292 17.42 9.31 -14.08
C LEU A 292 17.26 10.83 -14.07
N ASN A 293 18.08 11.56 -13.31
CA ASN A 293 18.10 13.02 -13.31
C ASN A 293 18.49 13.58 -14.68
N TRP A 294 19.36 12.89 -15.42
CA TRP A 294 19.71 13.27 -16.78
C TRP A 294 18.48 13.25 -17.69
N PHE A 295 17.57 12.27 -17.55
CA PHE A 295 16.32 12.30 -18.33
C PHE A 295 15.33 13.33 -17.79
N PHE A 296 15.01 13.27 -16.49
CA PHE A 296 13.87 14.01 -15.94
C PHE A 296 14.17 15.48 -15.62
N SER A 297 15.39 15.80 -15.18
CA SER A 297 15.78 17.15 -14.72
C SER A 297 16.54 17.95 -15.78
N ASP A 298 17.26 17.30 -16.69
CA ASP A 298 17.96 17.98 -17.78
C ASP A 298 17.02 18.19 -18.98
N ASN A 299 16.78 19.45 -19.36
CA ASN A 299 15.95 19.76 -20.52
C ASN A 299 16.70 19.57 -21.86
N SER A 300 18.01 19.26 -21.84
CA SER A 300 18.74 18.90 -23.07
C SER A 300 18.49 17.46 -23.51
N ALA A 301 17.97 16.61 -22.63
CA ALA A 301 17.78 15.18 -22.85
C ALA A 301 16.42 14.83 -23.51
N LYS A 302 15.46 15.75 -23.43
CA LYS A 302 14.10 15.57 -23.95
C LYS A 302 13.46 16.93 -24.28
N GLN A 303 12.53 16.93 -25.22
CA GLN A 303 11.62 18.02 -25.48
C GLN A 303 10.35 17.86 -24.64
N THR A 304 9.89 18.96 -24.06
CA THR A 304 8.58 19.04 -23.39
C THR A 304 7.68 19.94 -24.22
N TYR A 305 6.49 19.46 -24.57
CA TYR A 305 5.54 20.20 -25.41
C TYR A 305 4.09 19.93 -24.99
N THR A 306 3.17 20.74 -25.48
CA THR A 306 1.73 20.52 -25.33
C THR A 306 1.20 19.75 -26.53
N ASP A 307 0.59 18.59 -26.30
CA ASP A 307 0.02 17.76 -27.37
C ASP A 307 -1.30 18.33 -27.92
N SER A 308 -1.87 17.63 -28.91
CA SER A 308 -3.11 18.04 -29.58
C SER A 308 -4.35 18.04 -28.69
N LYS A 309 -4.30 17.40 -27.52
CA LYS A 309 -5.37 17.36 -26.51
C LYS A 309 -5.14 18.35 -25.37
N GLY A 310 -4.08 19.16 -25.43
CA GLY A 310 -3.76 20.17 -24.42
C GLY A 310 -2.95 19.64 -23.22
N ASN A 311 -2.48 18.39 -23.26
CA ASN A 311 -1.70 17.80 -22.18
C ASN A 311 -0.19 17.99 -22.41
N THR A 312 0.59 18.05 -21.33
CA THR A 312 2.06 18.05 -21.44
C THR A 312 2.56 16.66 -21.82
N ALA A 313 3.41 16.55 -22.84
CA ALA A 313 4.02 15.33 -23.32
C ALA A 313 5.54 15.46 -23.50
N TYR A 314 6.27 14.34 -23.46
CA TYR A 314 7.70 14.28 -23.73
C TYR A 314 8.00 13.69 -25.11
N ASN A 315 9.01 14.23 -25.78
CA ASN A 315 9.60 13.67 -27.00
C ASN A 315 11.11 13.62 -26.80
N TRP A 316 11.73 12.44 -26.92
CA TRP A 316 13.17 12.26 -26.74
C TRP A 316 13.76 11.51 -27.93
N GLY A 317 15.08 11.56 -28.08
CA GLY A 317 15.80 10.82 -29.11
C GLY A 317 16.56 9.63 -28.52
N TYR A 318 17.16 8.83 -29.40
CA TYR A 318 17.84 7.55 -29.09
C TYR A 318 18.77 7.56 -27.86
N ASN A 319 19.40 8.69 -27.59
CA ASN A 319 20.31 8.85 -26.45
C ASN A 319 20.18 10.28 -25.87
N PRO A 320 20.77 10.56 -24.69
CA PRO A 320 20.62 11.84 -24.00
C PRO A 320 21.12 13.10 -24.74
N THR A 321 21.81 12.94 -25.87
CA THR A 321 22.33 14.06 -26.68
C THR A 321 21.51 14.33 -27.93
N LEU A 322 20.51 13.49 -28.22
CA LEU A 322 19.62 13.62 -29.38
C LEU A 322 18.22 14.03 -28.92
N LEU A 323 17.65 15.01 -29.60
CA LEU A 323 16.31 15.52 -29.31
C LEU A 323 15.29 14.94 -30.30
N GLY A 324 14.33 14.20 -29.75
CA GLY A 324 13.15 13.70 -30.43
C GLY A 324 13.36 12.54 -31.41
N GLY A 325 12.26 11.89 -31.77
CA GLY A 325 12.23 10.86 -32.82
C GLY A 325 12.71 9.48 -32.38
N GLU A 326 12.73 9.18 -31.08
CA GLU A 326 12.89 7.82 -30.56
C GLU A 326 11.89 6.87 -31.22
N ASP A 327 12.36 5.68 -31.61
CA ASP A 327 11.49 4.67 -32.18
C ASP A 327 10.71 3.91 -31.12
N SER A 328 9.52 3.43 -31.50
CA SER A 328 8.59 2.78 -30.58
C SER A 328 9.18 1.55 -29.92
N ASN A 329 10.13 0.86 -30.58
CA ASN A 329 10.73 -0.36 -30.04
C ASN A 329 11.66 -0.01 -28.87
N HIS A 330 12.67 0.83 -29.12
CA HIS A 330 13.60 1.27 -28.08
C HIS A 330 12.90 2.12 -27.01
N GLY A 331 12.04 3.05 -27.42
CA GLY A 331 11.25 3.89 -26.53
C GLY A 331 10.43 3.07 -25.53
N SER A 332 9.85 1.93 -25.93
CA SER A 332 9.12 1.07 -25.00
C SER A 332 10.00 0.48 -23.89
N LEU A 333 11.29 0.24 -24.15
CA LEU A 333 12.25 -0.25 -23.17
C LEU A 333 12.71 0.87 -22.22
N ASP A 334 12.85 2.09 -22.75
CA ASP A 334 13.12 3.30 -21.96
C ASP A 334 12.01 3.49 -20.93
N VAL A 335 10.75 3.48 -21.42
CA VAL A 335 9.55 3.58 -20.61
C VAL A 335 9.53 2.50 -19.53
N ALA A 336 9.81 1.25 -19.89
CA ALA A 336 9.83 0.16 -18.91
C ALA A 336 10.89 0.38 -17.82
N GLY A 337 12.06 0.93 -18.15
CA GLY A 337 13.11 1.26 -17.19
C GLY A 337 12.75 2.43 -16.27
N PHE A 338 12.25 3.52 -16.84
CA PHE A 338 11.75 4.67 -16.07
C PHE A 338 10.61 4.27 -15.15
N TYR A 339 9.69 3.43 -15.63
CA TYR A 339 8.58 2.94 -14.82
C TYR A 339 9.06 2.04 -13.68
N ARG A 340 10.05 1.16 -13.89
CA ARG A 340 10.67 0.38 -12.80
C ARG A 340 11.27 1.29 -11.72
N ALA A 341 12.01 2.33 -12.12
CA ALA A 341 12.58 3.30 -11.20
C ALA A 341 11.50 4.06 -10.42
N PHE A 342 10.41 4.47 -11.10
CA PHE A 342 9.22 5.05 -10.47
C PHE A 342 8.61 4.13 -9.41
N LEU A 343 8.33 2.87 -9.77
CA LEU A 343 7.74 1.90 -8.84
C LEU A 343 8.62 1.60 -7.62
N SER A 344 9.94 1.69 -7.76
CA SER A 344 10.85 1.43 -6.64
C SER A 344 10.68 2.42 -5.48
N GLY A 345 10.16 3.63 -5.74
CA GLY A 345 10.13 4.74 -4.79
C GLY A 345 11.50 5.25 -4.33
N ARG A 346 12.60 4.65 -4.83
CA ARG A 346 13.97 4.84 -4.32
C ARG A 346 14.64 6.11 -4.84
N TYR A 347 14.20 6.63 -5.99
CA TYR A 347 14.91 7.68 -6.76
C TYR A 347 14.12 8.97 -6.95
N SER A 348 13.12 9.22 -6.10
CA SER A 348 12.30 10.45 -6.12
C SER A 348 11.62 10.75 -7.46
N ILE A 349 11.37 9.71 -8.28
CA ILE A 349 10.58 9.85 -9.50
C ILE A 349 9.12 9.88 -9.10
N THR A 350 8.42 10.96 -9.43
CA THR A 350 7.01 11.17 -9.05
C THR A 350 6.06 10.79 -10.19
N ALA A 351 4.78 10.61 -9.85
CA ALA A 351 3.73 10.43 -10.86
C ALA A 351 3.70 11.60 -11.85
N SER A 352 3.85 12.85 -11.38
CA SER A 352 3.87 14.04 -12.25
C SER A 352 5.05 14.07 -13.23
N MET A 353 6.18 13.46 -12.90
CA MET A 353 7.32 13.31 -13.83
C MET A 353 7.05 12.23 -14.88
N MET A 354 6.29 11.19 -14.54
CA MET A 354 5.92 10.10 -15.46
C MET A 354 4.69 10.43 -16.32
N THR A 355 3.78 11.29 -15.85
CA THR A 355 2.55 11.66 -16.58
C THR A 355 2.81 12.13 -18.02
N PRO A 356 3.83 12.96 -18.32
CA PRO A 356 4.11 13.35 -19.71
C PRO A 356 4.56 12.20 -20.62
N ILE A 357 5.18 11.15 -20.08
CA ILE A 357 5.47 9.91 -20.83
C ILE A 357 4.16 9.16 -21.11
N ALA A 358 3.26 9.09 -20.13
CA ALA A 358 1.95 8.48 -20.29
C ALA A 358 1.08 9.22 -21.32
N ASN A 359 1.10 10.56 -21.31
CA ASN A 359 0.41 11.40 -22.28
C ASN A 359 0.98 11.22 -23.69
N MET A 360 2.31 11.20 -23.84
CA MET A 360 2.97 10.87 -25.11
C MET A 360 2.42 9.56 -25.68
N TYR A 361 2.35 8.50 -24.87
CA TYR A 361 1.85 7.24 -25.38
C TYR A 361 0.35 7.30 -25.72
N ALA A 362 -0.47 7.83 -24.80
CA ALA A 362 -1.93 7.81 -24.87
C ALA A 362 -2.53 8.78 -25.92
N ASP A 363 -1.94 9.96 -26.07
CA ASP A 363 -2.50 11.05 -26.87
C ASP A 363 -1.77 11.23 -28.20
N VAL A 364 -0.54 10.75 -28.31
CA VAL A 364 0.31 10.95 -29.50
C VAL A 364 0.56 9.62 -30.24
N MET A 365 1.00 8.57 -29.53
CA MET A 365 1.29 7.29 -30.18
C MET A 365 0.06 6.44 -30.47
N MET A 366 -0.97 6.48 -29.62
CA MET A 366 -2.22 5.75 -29.83
C MET A 366 -3.14 6.51 -30.79
N ARG A 367 -3.04 6.22 -32.09
CA ARG A 367 -3.80 6.91 -33.16
C ARG A 367 -5.20 6.34 -33.38
N GLY A 368 -5.40 5.08 -33.03
CA GLY A 368 -6.69 4.40 -33.13
C GLY A 368 -6.65 2.94 -32.69
N PRO A 369 -7.77 2.21 -32.82
CA PRO A 369 -7.82 0.79 -32.51
C PRO A 369 -6.81 0.01 -33.36
N SER A 370 -5.86 -0.66 -32.72
CA SER A 370 -4.78 -1.40 -33.41
C SER A 370 -3.92 -0.55 -34.35
N ASP A 371 -3.79 0.75 -34.07
CA ASP A 371 -2.87 1.64 -34.79
C ASP A 371 -2.02 2.43 -33.79
N TYR A 372 -0.78 1.98 -33.62
CA TYR A 372 0.21 2.56 -32.72
C TYR A 372 1.38 3.11 -33.55
N ALA A 373 1.66 4.40 -33.39
CA ALA A 373 2.72 5.09 -34.12
C ALA A 373 4.09 4.43 -33.93
N GLY A 374 4.90 4.50 -34.98
CA GLY A 374 6.23 3.94 -35.01
C GLY A 374 7.28 4.70 -34.21
N ARG A 375 7.01 5.95 -33.82
CA ARG A 375 7.89 6.83 -33.02
C ARG A 375 7.14 7.56 -31.92
N VAL A 376 7.88 8.00 -30.89
CA VAL A 376 7.31 8.70 -29.72
C VAL A 376 6.69 10.06 -30.04
N ASP A 377 7.04 10.65 -31.19
CA ASP A 377 6.44 11.90 -31.68
C ASP A 377 5.14 11.69 -32.50
N GLY A 378 4.66 10.46 -32.60
CA GLY A 378 3.43 10.11 -33.34
C GLY A 378 3.64 9.85 -34.84
N THR A 379 4.87 9.99 -35.34
CA THR A 379 5.22 9.72 -36.73
C THR A 379 5.60 8.25 -36.97
N ASP A 380 5.65 7.87 -38.25
CA ASP A 380 6.09 6.55 -38.68
C ASP A 380 7.43 6.63 -39.42
N GLY A 381 8.25 5.60 -39.23
CA GLY A 381 9.50 5.36 -39.94
C GLY A 381 9.58 3.93 -40.47
N THR A 382 10.79 3.40 -40.62
CA THR A 382 11.05 2.04 -41.09
C THR A 382 11.72 1.21 -40.00
N GLY A 383 11.72 -0.12 -40.15
CA GLY A 383 12.37 -1.03 -39.20
C GLY A 383 11.77 -0.91 -37.80
N HIS A 384 12.60 -0.58 -36.80
CA HIS A 384 12.15 -0.36 -35.42
C HIS A 384 11.21 0.84 -35.26
N GLY A 385 11.25 1.78 -36.20
CA GLY A 385 10.35 2.93 -36.28
C GLY A 385 9.07 2.69 -37.06
N ALA A 386 8.77 1.47 -37.50
CA ALA A 386 7.50 1.18 -38.19
C ALA A 386 6.32 1.15 -37.21
N PRO A 387 5.10 1.55 -37.63
CA PRO A 387 3.91 1.44 -36.80
C PRO A 387 3.60 -0.02 -36.46
N THR A 388 2.87 -0.21 -35.37
CA THR A 388 2.49 -1.55 -34.89
C THR A 388 0.98 -1.66 -34.73
N THR A 389 0.46 -2.88 -34.84
CA THR A 389 -0.96 -3.18 -34.62
C THR A 389 -1.26 -3.66 -33.21
N TYR A 390 -0.25 -3.73 -32.35
CA TYR A 390 -0.31 -4.22 -30.99
C TYR A 390 0.47 -3.29 -30.05
N PRO A 391 0.04 -3.14 -28.80
CA PRO A 391 0.79 -2.37 -27.83
C PRO A 391 2.10 -3.10 -27.48
N ARG A 392 3.20 -2.35 -27.39
CA ARG A 392 4.48 -2.88 -26.88
C ARG A 392 4.42 -3.01 -25.37
N ASN A 393 4.95 -4.12 -24.84
CA ASN A 393 4.82 -4.49 -23.43
C ASN A 393 5.30 -3.41 -22.44
N GLY A 394 6.37 -2.69 -22.78
CA GLY A 394 6.92 -1.64 -21.91
C GLY A 394 5.96 -0.48 -21.65
N ASN A 395 5.00 -0.24 -22.54
CA ASN A 395 4.03 0.85 -22.43
C ASN A 395 2.75 0.43 -21.68
N LEU A 396 2.50 -0.86 -21.49
CA LEU A 396 1.27 -1.36 -20.85
C LEU A 396 1.07 -0.77 -19.44
N GLN A 397 2.17 -0.57 -18.70
CA GLN A 397 2.12 -0.07 -17.34
C GLN A 397 1.75 1.42 -17.24
N LEU A 398 1.88 2.18 -18.33
CA LEU A 398 1.45 3.58 -18.37
C LEU A 398 -0.06 3.75 -18.15
N ALA A 399 -0.86 2.70 -18.39
CA ALA A 399 -2.30 2.70 -18.11
C ALA A 399 -2.63 2.90 -16.62
N ALA A 400 -1.68 2.67 -15.70
CA ALA A 400 -1.85 3.02 -14.29
C ALA A 400 -1.90 4.56 -14.07
N LEU A 401 -1.21 5.32 -14.92
CA LEU A 401 -1.18 6.79 -14.91
C LEU A 401 -2.23 7.41 -15.85
N ARG A 402 -2.78 6.62 -16.78
CA ARG A 402 -3.83 6.99 -17.72
C ARG A 402 -4.97 5.97 -17.70
N PRO A 403 -5.87 6.02 -16.70
CA PRO A 403 -6.94 5.05 -16.55
C PRO A 403 -7.91 4.98 -17.75
N ASP A 404 -8.01 6.05 -18.54
CA ASP A 404 -8.84 6.17 -19.74
C ASP A 404 -8.40 5.23 -20.88
N ILE A 405 -7.12 4.88 -20.99
CA ILE A 405 -6.61 3.98 -22.04
C ILE A 405 -6.54 2.50 -21.62
N TYR A 406 -6.82 2.19 -20.36
CA TYR A 406 -6.61 0.85 -19.80
C TYR A 406 -7.37 -0.24 -20.57
N TYR A 407 -8.69 -0.09 -20.74
CA TYR A 407 -9.49 -1.11 -21.44
C TYR A 407 -9.09 -1.23 -22.91
N THR A 408 -8.67 -0.14 -23.56
CA THR A 408 -8.16 -0.18 -24.92
C THR A 408 -6.92 -1.07 -25.01
N LEU A 409 -5.96 -0.90 -24.11
CA LEU A 409 -4.74 -1.70 -24.07
C LEU A 409 -5.01 -3.14 -23.62
N ALA A 410 -5.87 -3.34 -22.62
CA ALA A 410 -6.24 -4.67 -22.13
C ALA A 410 -6.92 -5.49 -23.22
N ASN A 411 -7.91 -4.91 -23.93
CA ASN A 411 -8.58 -5.56 -25.05
C ASN A 411 -7.64 -5.81 -26.23
N ALA A 412 -6.73 -4.90 -26.56
CA ALA A 412 -5.77 -5.10 -27.64
C ALA A 412 -4.76 -6.22 -27.33
N THR A 413 -4.42 -6.40 -26.06
CA THR A 413 -3.42 -7.38 -25.61
C THR A 413 -4.04 -8.75 -25.34
N MET A 414 -5.27 -8.80 -24.83
CA MET A 414 -5.99 -10.00 -24.38
C MET A 414 -7.45 -9.95 -24.83
N PRO A 415 -7.73 -9.93 -26.15
CA PRO A 415 -9.09 -9.75 -26.67
C PRO A 415 -10.05 -10.87 -26.24
N ASN A 416 -9.53 -12.05 -25.91
CA ASN A 416 -10.29 -13.21 -25.46
C ASN A 416 -10.15 -13.47 -23.95
N MET A 417 -9.78 -12.45 -23.17
CA MET A 417 -9.49 -12.57 -21.74
C MET A 417 -8.48 -13.69 -21.42
N THR A 418 -7.58 -13.96 -22.36
CA THR A 418 -6.55 -14.99 -22.25
C THR A 418 -5.24 -14.52 -22.85
N SER A 419 -4.12 -15.05 -22.38
CA SER A 419 -2.78 -14.72 -22.89
C SER A 419 -1.84 -15.92 -22.90
N THR A 420 -0.99 -15.97 -23.92
CA THR A 420 0.17 -16.87 -23.99
C THR A 420 1.50 -16.11 -23.83
N THR A 421 1.43 -14.81 -23.50
CA THR A 421 2.62 -13.96 -23.32
C THR A 421 2.71 -13.52 -21.87
N MET A 422 3.59 -14.16 -21.08
CA MET A 422 3.76 -13.89 -19.64
C MET A 422 4.07 -12.42 -19.36
N ALA A 423 4.91 -11.81 -20.19
CA ALA A 423 5.29 -10.40 -20.10
C ALA A 423 4.09 -9.45 -20.16
N SER A 424 3.13 -9.72 -21.03
CA SER A 424 1.92 -8.90 -21.19
C SER A 424 0.93 -9.19 -20.07
N PHE A 425 0.78 -10.46 -19.70
CA PHE A 425 -0.05 -10.92 -18.58
C PHE A 425 0.33 -10.26 -17.26
N ALA A 426 1.57 -10.43 -16.82
CA ALA A 426 2.03 -9.91 -15.54
C ALA A 426 1.93 -8.38 -15.45
N ARG A 427 2.26 -7.65 -16.55
CA ARG A 427 2.15 -6.19 -16.58
C ARG A 427 0.70 -5.70 -16.51
N LEU A 428 -0.24 -6.38 -17.18
CA LEU A 428 -1.66 -6.02 -17.09
C LEU A 428 -2.27 -6.41 -15.74
N MET A 429 -1.91 -7.55 -15.16
CA MET A 429 -2.32 -7.91 -13.78
C MET A 429 -1.79 -6.91 -12.76
N TYR A 430 -0.57 -6.43 -12.94
CA TYR A 430 -0.02 -5.36 -12.14
C TYR A 430 -0.86 -4.07 -12.25
N VAL A 431 -1.17 -3.61 -13.47
CA VAL A 431 -2.01 -2.41 -13.67
C VAL A 431 -3.43 -2.60 -13.13
N LYS A 432 -4.04 -3.78 -13.35
CA LYS A 432 -5.34 -4.15 -12.79
C LYS A 432 -5.34 -3.98 -11.28
N ASN A 433 -4.33 -4.55 -10.61
CA ASN A 433 -4.17 -4.43 -9.16
C ASN A 433 -3.95 -2.99 -8.74
N GLN A 434 -3.07 -2.24 -9.42
CA GLN A 434 -2.82 -0.82 -9.12
C GLN A 434 -4.05 0.06 -9.31
N ARG A 435 -4.93 -0.23 -10.26
CA ARG A 435 -6.20 0.50 -10.44
C ARG A 435 -7.18 0.18 -9.31
N TYR A 436 -7.22 -1.07 -8.89
CA TYR A 436 -8.04 -1.50 -7.76
C TYR A 436 -7.55 -0.88 -6.44
N THR A 437 -6.24 -0.82 -6.22
CA THR A 437 -5.63 -0.26 -5.01
C THR A 437 -5.50 1.26 -5.06
N GLY A 438 -5.20 1.87 -6.21
CA GLY A 438 -4.97 3.31 -6.35
C GLY A 438 -6.24 4.17 -6.28
N SER A 439 -7.43 3.57 -6.36
CA SER A 439 -8.68 4.22 -5.97
C SER A 439 -8.86 4.32 -4.46
N ASP A 440 -7.98 3.68 -3.69
CA ASP A 440 -8.09 3.61 -2.25
C ASP A 440 -7.39 4.78 -1.55
N THR A 441 -8.21 5.68 -1.02
CA THR A 441 -7.75 6.80 -0.19
C THR A 441 -8.03 6.58 1.30
N GLN A 442 -8.66 5.44 1.64
CA GLN A 442 -8.97 5.10 3.02
C GLN A 442 -7.73 4.47 3.65
N ALA A 443 -7.28 5.04 4.76
CA ALA A 443 -6.18 4.44 5.51
C ALA A 443 -6.63 3.17 6.23
N PRO A 444 -5.75 2.16 6.36
CA PRO A 444 -6.06 0.95 7.09
C PRO A 444 -6.39 1.27 8.55
N THR A 445 -7.19 0.42 9.18
CA THR A 445 -7.51 0.57 10.60
C THR A 445 -6.24 0.54 11.46
N THR A 446 -6.20 1.34 12.51
CA THR A 446 -5.09 1.37 13.48
C THR A 446 -4.88 -0.02 14.07
N PRO A 447 -3.65 -0.58 14.06
CA PRO A 447 -3.38 -1.85 14.71
C PRO A 447 -3.59 -1.69 16.22
N THR A 448 -4.32 -2.63 16.81
CA THR A 448 -4.72 -2.58 18.23
C THR A 448 -4.05 -3.71 19.01
N ASN A 449 -4.13 -3.65 20.33
CA ASN A 449 -3.59 -4.67 21.24
C ASN A 449 -2.09 -4.92 21.04
N LEU A 450 -1.31 -3.88 20.73
CA LEU A 450 0.14 -4.02 20.72
C LEU A 450 0.60 -4.42 22.13
N THR A 451 1.33 -5.53 22.21
CA THR A 451 1.99 -6.01 23.42
C THR A 451 3.49 -6.10 23.19
N ALA A 452 4.25 -5.97 24.26
CA ALA A 452 5.70 -6.14 24.28
C ALA A 452 6.06 -7.07 25.44
N ILE A 453 6.80 -8.14 25.16
CA ILE A 453 7.22 -9.13 26.15
C ILE A 453 8.73 -9.29 26.07
N ALA A 454 9.43 -9.13 27.19
CA ALA A 454 10.85 -9.42 27.26
C ALA A 454 11.09 -10.93 27.09
N ALA A 455 11.76 -11.30 26.00
CA ALA A 455 12.08 -12.69 25.70
C ALA A 455 13.44 -13.11 26.28
N SER A 456 14.36 -12.15 26.43
CA SER A 456 15.68 -12.38 27.02
C SER A 456 16.26 -11.07 27.56
N SER A 457 17.52 -11.10 28.00
CA SER A 457 18.28 -9.90 28.34
C SER A 457 18.62 -9.00 27.15
N SER A 458 18.36 -9.43 25.91
CA SER A 458 18.69 -8.67 24.70
C SER A 458 17.62 -8.71 23.62
N GLN A 459 16.39 -9.11 23.95
CA GLN A 459 15.29 -9.27 23.00
C GLN A 459 13.93 -8.97 23.60
N ILE A 460 13.07 -8.29 22.84
CA ILE A 460 11.66 -8.07 23.11
C ILE A 460 10.84 -8.59 21.92
N ASN A 461 9.84 -9.41 22.21
CA ASN A 461 8.86 -9.88 21.22
C ASN A 461 7.62 -9.00 21.27
N LEU A 462 7.20 -8.53 20.10
CA LEU A 462 6.00 -7.73 19.89
C LEU A 462 4.93 -8.56 19.19
N SER A 463 3.68 -8.36 19.58
CA SER A 463 2.51 -8.87 18.85
C SER A 463 1.37 -7.88 18.93
N TRP A 464 0.49 -7.88 17.93
CA TRP A 464 -0.67 -7.00 17.84
C TRP A 464 -1.83 -7.70 17.14
N SER A 465 -3.01 -7.05 17.10
CA SER A 465 -4.15 -7.52 16.32
C SER A 465 -4.05 -7.07 14.87
N ALA A 466 -4.53 -7.93 13.96
CA ALA A 466 -4.56 -7.60 12.55
C ALA A 466 -5.44 -6.38 12.30
N SER A 467 -4.94 -5.48 11.48
CA SER A 467 -5.75 -4.40 10.91
C SER A 467 -6.58 -4.92 9.75
N THR A 468 -7.71 -4.30 9.52
CA THR A 468 -8.50 -4.43 8.29
C THR A 468 -8.41 -3.16 7.46
N ASP A 469 -8.70 -3.33 6.19
CA ASP A 469 -8.70 -2.27 5.19
C ASP A 469 -9.66 -2.67 4.06
N ASN A 470 -10.20 -1.70 3.33
CA ASN A 470 -11.16 -1.92 2.24
C ASN A 470 -10.51 -2.55 1.00
N VAL A 471 -9.21 -2.40 0.80
CA VAL A 471 -8.44 -3.05 -0.28
C VAL A 471 -7.45 -4.07 0.25
N GLY A 472 -7.05 -3.95 1.51
CA GLY A 472 -6.32 -4.96 2.25
C GLY A 472 -4.98 -4.46 2.81
N VAL A 473 -4.56 -5.09 3.90
CA VAL A 473 -3.34 -4.74 4.62
C VAL A 473 -2.12 -5.45 4.00
N THR A 474 -1.07 -4.69 3.68
CA THR A 474 0.18 -5.22 3.10
C THR A 474 1.32 -5.34 4.11
N GLY A 475 1.18 -4.74 5.30
CA GLY A 475 2.12 -4.95 6.39
C GLY A 475 2.06 -3.89 7.48
N TYR A 476 3.09 -3.88 8.32
CA TYR A 476 3.18 -3.08 9.55
C TYR A 476 4.58 -2.50 9.72
N ASN A 477 4.67 -1.22 10.05
CA ASN A 477 5.90 -0.52 10.43
C ASN A 477 6.01 -0.46 11.95
N VAL A 478 7.14 -0.89 12.50
CA VAL A 478 7.39 -1.02 13.94
C VAL A 478 8.35 0.07 14.40
N TYR A 479 7.93 0.87 15.37
CA TYR A 479 8.70 1.98 15.90
C TYR A 479 9.10 1.70 17.35
N ARG A 480 10.36 1.97 17.68
CA ARG A 480 10.89 2.02 19.05
C ARG A 480 11.10 3.48 19.42
N GLY A 481 10.26 4.00 20.32
CA GLY A 481 10.11 5.45 20.47
C GLY A 481 9.66 6.08 19.15
N ALA A 482 10.42 7.06 18.65
CA ALA A 482 10.17 7.69 17.34
C ALA A 482 10.92 7.03 16.17
N THR A 483 11.83 6.09 16.44
CA THR A 483 12.70 5.48 15.43
C THR A 483 12.04 4.24 14.83
N LEU A 484 11.93 4.17 13.50
CA LEU A 484 11.53 2.95 12.80
C LEU A 484 12.63 1.89 12.97
N VAL A 485 12.30 0.75 13.58
CA VAL A 485 13.26 -0.34 13.83
C VAL A 485 13.08 -1.51 12.85
N GLY A 486 11.92 -1.61 12.20
CA GLY A 486 11.68 -2.61 11.17
C GLY A 486 10.25 -2.59 10.64
N SER A 487 9.94 -3.57 9.79
CA SER A 487 8.59 -3.83 9.32
C SER A 487 8.26 -5.32 9.39
N SER A 488 6.98 -5.67 9.42
CA SER A 488 6.49 -7.03 9.44
C SER A 488 5.29 -7.19 8.50
N THR A 489 5.18 -8.33 7.83
CA THR A 489 3.99 -8.73 7.05
C THR A 489 3.01 -9.54 7.88
N THR A 490 3.39 -9.89 9.11
CA THR A 490 2.56 -10.60 10.08
C THR A 490 2.26 -9.69 11.27
N THR A 491 1.42 -10.15 12.20
CA THR A 491 1.06 -9.38 13.39
C THR A 491 2.03 -9.56 14.56
N SER A 492 3.32 -9.77 14.25
CA SER A 492 4.38 -9.95 15.23
C SER A 492 5.72 -9.42 14.73
N TYR A 493 6.62 -9.07 15.65
CA TYR A 493 7.99 -8.64 15.34
C TYR A 493 8.93 -8.92 16.53
N MET A 494 10.17 -9.30 16.24
CA MET A 494 11.20 -9.55 17.27
C MET A 494 12.25 -8.43 17.19
N ASP A 495 12.35 -7.61 18.23
CA ASP A 495 13.40 -6.60 18.35
C ASP A 495 14.57 -7.18 19.16
N THR A 496 15.77 -7.23 18.56
CA THR A 496 16.96 -7.89 19.11
C THR A 496 18.14 -6.92 19.24
N GLY A 497 19.21 -7.33 19.93
CA GLY A 497 20.39 -6.48 20.17
C GLY A 497 20.16 -5.41 21.23
N LEU A 498 19.21 -5.64 22.13
CA LEU A 498 18.83 -4.72 23.20
C LEU A 498 19.75 -4.85 24.41
N SER A 499 19.84 -3.79 25.21
CA SER A 499 20.59 -3.79 26.47
C SER A 499 19.78 -4.46 27.57
N ALA A 500 20.44 -5.19 28.46
CA ALA A 500 19.81 -5.87 29.60
C ALA A 500 19.22 -4.88 30.62
N SER A 501 18.16 -5.30 31.33
CA SER A 501 17.48 -4.49 32.35
C SER A 501 17.09 -3.07 31.86
N THR A 502 16.82 -2.91 30.57
CA THR A 502 16.53 -1.62 29.94
C THR A 502 15.10 -1.61 29.42
N ALA A 503 14.36 -0.53 29.74
CA ALA A 503 12.99 -0.35 29.28
C ALA A 503 12.95 0.20 27.85
N TYR A 504 12.11 -0.39 27.02
CA TYR A 504 11.85 0.06 25.65
C TYR A 504 10.34 0.22 25.42
N SER A 505 9.97 1.21 24.61
CA SER A 505 8.58 1.51 24.24
C SER A 505 8.38 1.42 22.74
N TYR A 506 7.25 0.85 22.31
CA TYR A 506 6.96 0.54 20.93
C TYR A 506 5.59 1.05 20.48
N THR A 507 5.49 1.42 19.21
CA THR A 507 4.22 1.62 18.48
C THR A 507 4.29 0.97 17.12
N VAL A 508 3.14 0.64 16.54
CA VAL A 508 3.03 0.02 15.22
C VAL A 508 2.05 0.82 14.37
N LYS A 509 2.36 0.98 13.07
CA LYS A 509 1.45 1.53 12.06
C LYS A 509 1.24 0.51 10.96
N THR A 510 0.03 0.42 10.45
CA THR A 510 -0.33 -0.48 9.34
C THR A 510 -0.17 0.26 8.02
N LYS A 511 0.25 -0.46 6.98
CA LYS A 511 0.22 -0.02 5.58
C LYS A 511 -0.72 -0.91 4.76
N ASP A 512 -1.50 -0.30 3.89
CA ASP A 512 -2.35 -1.00 2.92
C ASP A 512 -1.63 -1.16 1.56
N ALA A 513 -2.37 -1.60 0.54
CA ALA A 513 -1.84 -1.75 -0.81
C ALA A 513 -1.70 -0.43 -1.59
N ALA A 514 -2.33 0.64 -1.12
CA ALA A 514 -2.21 2.01 -1.63
C ALA A 514 -1.11 2.83 -0.92
N ALA A 515 -0.41 2.22 0.03
CA ALA A 515 0.58 2.82 0.92
C ALA A 515 0.01 3.90 1.87
N ASN A 516 -1.30 3.92 2.11
CA ASN A 516 -1.85 4.72 3.20
C ASN A 516 -1.39 4.12 4.54
N LEU A 517 -1.04 4.99 5.48
CA LEU A 517 -0.65 4.60 6.82
C LEU A 517 -1.77 4.85 7.81
N SER A 518 -2.02 3.87 8.67
CA SER A 518 -2.91 4.07 9.81
C SER A 518 -2.29 5.01 10.86
N ALA A 519 -3.12 5.43 11.83
CA ALA A 519 -2.59 6.04 13.04
C ALA A 519 -1.72 5.04 13.81
N ALA A 520 -0.87 5.54 14.71
CA ALA A 520 -0.07 4.67 15.57
C ALA A 520 -0.97 3.87 16.53
N SER A 521 -0.62 2.60 16.76
CA SER A 521 -1.22 1.75 17.79
C SER A 521 -1.12 2.37 19.18
N ASN A 522 -1.70 1.69 20.17
CA ASN A 522 -1.32 1.91 21.57
C ASN A 522 0.20 1.75 21.75
N THR A 523 0.77 2.45 22.72
CA THR A 523 2.17 2.25 23.10
C THR A 523 2.29 1.03 24.00
N ALA A 524 3.19 0.11 23.67
CA ALA A 524 3.53 -1.05 24.51
C ALA A 524 4.97 -0.91 25.01
N SER A 525 5.24 -1.25 26.27
CA SER A 525 6.59 -1.18 26.83
C SER A 525 6.96 -2.47 27.54
N ALA A 526 8.22 -2.86 27.44
CA ALA A 526 8.79 -3.97 28.19
C ALA A 526 10.22 -3.64 28.63
N THR A 527 10.63 -4.21 29.77
CA THR A 527 12.01 -4.14 30.25
C THR A 527 12.66 -5.48 30.01
N THR A 528 13.77 -5.50 29.26
CA THR A 528 14.53 -6.73 29.01
C THR A 528 14.91 -7.43 30.31
N LEU A 529 14.95 -8.76 30.29
CA LEU A 529 15.18 -9.54 31.51
C LEU A 529 16.58 -9.25 32.09
N ALA A 530 16.70 -9.45 33.40
CA ALA A 530 18.00 -9.75 33.97
C ALA A 530 18.49 -11.09 33.37
N SER A 531 19.78 -11.24 33.14
CA SER A 531 20.33 -12.52 32.68
C SER A 531 20.06 -13.61 33.73
N SER A 532 19.09 -14.51 33.55
CA SER A 532 18.89 -15.66 34.44
C SER A 532 19.94 -16.74 34.09
N GLY A 533 21.12 -16.62 34.70
CA GLY A 533 22.35 -17.29 34.29
C GLY A 533 22.41 -18.80 34.52
N ASN A 534 23.27 -19.46 33.73
CA ASN A 534 23.79 -20.79 33.97
C ASN A 534 24.14 -20.98 35.47
N LEU A 535 23.46 -21.90 36.17
CA LEU A 535 23.62 -22.13 37.61
C LEU A 535 25.02 -22.62 37.99
N ALA A 536 25.77 -23.16 37.02
CA ALA A 536 27.15 -23.59 37.20
C ALA A 536 28.16 -22.45 37.04
N LEU A 537 27.79 -21.30 36.48
CA LEU A 537 28.72 -20.20 36.24
C LEU A 537 29.23 -19.59 37.55
N GLY A 538 30.54 -19.39 37.64
CA GLY A 538 31.22 -18.82 38.82
C GLY A 538 31.26 -19.75 40.04
N LYS A 539 31.03 -21.06 39.86
CA LYS A 539 31.05 -22.06 40.93
C LYS A 539 32.42 -22.70 41.10
N THR A 540 32.55 -23.62 42.04
CA THR A 540 33.79 -24.39 42.21
C THR A 540 33.70 -25.67 41.38
N TYR A 541 34.76 -25.99 40.67
CA TYR A 541 34.77 -27.10 39.71
C TYR A 541 35.87 -28.10 40.06
N ASN A 542 35.63 -29.36 39.71
CA ASN A 542 36.62 -30.42 39.87
C ASN A 542 36.54 -31.41 38.71
N ALA A 543 37.60 -32.17 38.50
CA ALA A 543 37.65 -33.23 37.51
C ALA A 543 38.43 -34.44 38.03
N SER A 544 38.13 -35.60 37.45
CA SER A 544 38.89 -36.85 37.62
C SER A 544 40.39 -36.67 37.39
N THR A 545 40.74 -36.16 36.22
CA THR A 545 42.11 -35.88 35.78
C THR A 545 42.11 -34.63 34.89
N THR A 546 43.29 -34.12 34.57
CA THR A 546 43.45 -32.98 33.67
C THR A 546 44.73 -33.11 32.87
N TRP A 547 44.68 -32.81 31.56
CA TRP A 547 45.85 -32.87 30.66
C TRP A 547 46.97 -31.89 31.04
N SER A 548 46.60 -30.64 31.32
CA SER A 548 47.52 -29.59 31.75
C SER A 548 46.74 -28.44 32.39
N THR A 549 47.44 -27.46 32.95
CA THR A 549 46.82 -26.25 33.52
C THR A 549 45.98 -25.44 32.52
N THR A 550 46.11 -25.68 31.22
CA THR A 550 45.30 -25.03 30.16
C THR A 550 43.90 -25.64 30.02
N TYR A 551 43.69 -26.89 30.47
CA TYR A 551 42.48 -27.68 30.21
C TYR A 551 41.75 -28.09 31.50
N LEU A 552 41.80 -27.23 32.52
CA LEU A 552 41.19 -27.43 33.84
C LEU A 552 39.65 -27.52 33.76
N ALA A 553 39.03 -28.08 34.79
CA ALA A 553 37.58 -28.29 34.86
C ALA A 553 36.77 -27.00 34.67
N ASN A 554 37.27 -25.84 35.14
CA ASN A 554 36.60 -24.55 35.01
C ASN A 554 36.39 -24.11 33.55
N LYS A 555 37.15 -24.67 32.61
CA LYS A 555 37.04 -24.42 31.18
C LYS A 555 35.86 -25.09 30.49
N ALA A 556 35.12 -25.91 31.22
CA ALA A 556 33.85 -26.46 30.77
C ALA A 556 32.65 -25.77 31.43
N PHE A 557 32.85 -24.65 32.15
CA PHE A 557 31.79 -23.96 32.90
C PHE A 557 31.95 -22.43 32.87
N ASP A 558 32.81 -21.89 32.02
CA ASP A 558 33.11 -20.45 31.98
C ASP A 558 32.26 -19.68 30.95
N GLY A 559 31.36 -20.38 30.24
CA GLY A 559 30.48 -19.79 29.23
C GLY A 559 31.19 -19.52 27.89
N ASP A 560 32.46 -19.92 27.75
CA ASP A 560 33.26 -19.73 26.54
C ASP A 560 33.56 -21.05 25.84
N VAL A 561 32.80 -21.30 24.76
CA VAL A 561 32.93 -22.50 23.91
C VAL A 561 34.26 -22.60 23.15
N ALA A 562 35.12 -21.59 23.20
CA ALA A 562 36.48 -21.65 22.64
C ALA A 562 37.49 -22.32 23.59
N THR A 563 37.13 -22.46 24.87
CA THR A 563 37.93 -23.17 25.86
C THR A 563 37.30 -24.52 26.19
N ARG A 564 38.06 -25.44 26.83
CA ARG A 564 37.55 -26.77 27.17
C ARG A 564 38.30 -27.40 28.33
N TRP A 565 37.63 -28.28 29.05
CA TRP A 565 38.31 -29.29 29.87
C TRP A 565 38.80 -30.46 29.00
N SER A 566 39.91 -31.08 29.39
CA SER A 566 40.42 -32.32 28.78
C SER A 566 41.05 -33.23 29.83
N ALA A 567 40.70 -34.52 29.80
CA ALA A 567 41.29 -35.54 30.68
C ALA A 567 42.79 -35.74 30.41
N SER A 568 43.52 -36.35 31.36
CA SER A 568 44.97 -36.59 31.22
C SER A 568 45.32 -37.60 30.12
N SER A 569 46.58 -37.57 29.68
CA SER A 569 47.06 -38.49 28.66
C SER A 569 46.89 -39.95 29.07
N GLY A 570 46.29 -40.74 28.18
CA GLY A 570 45.97 -42.15 28.40
C GLY A 570 44.70 -42.41 29.23
N SER A 571 44.00 -41.37 29.70
CA SER A 571 42.79 -41.49 30.52
C SER A 571 41.53 -41.42 29.66
N PHE A 572 41.06 -42.57 29.18
CA PHE A 572 39.92 -42.66 28.25
C PHE A 572 38.57 -42.84 28.95
N ASN A 573 38.46 -43.86 29.79
CA ASN A 573 37.22 -44.29 30.43
C ASN A 573 37.15 -43.79 31.88
N ASP A 574 35.95 -43.81 32.46
CA ASP A 574 35.70 -43.44 33.87
C ASP A 574 36.19 -42.04 34.25
N GLN A 575 36.12 -41.10 33.31
CA GLN A 575 36.48 -39.71 33.53
C GLN A 575 35.25 -38.88 33.91
N TRP A 576 35.44 -37.79 34.62
CA TRP A 576 34.34 -36.91 35.04
C TRP A 576 34.78 -35.47 35.24
N ILE A 577 33.82 -34.55 35.09
CA ILE A 577 33.86 -33.14 35.53
C ILE A 577 32.67 -32.88 36.44
N SER A 578 32.86 -32.05 37.45
CA SER A 578 31.83 -31.74 38.45
C SER A 578 31.81 -30.28 38.83
N VAL A 579 30.63 -29.80 39.21
CA VAL A 579 30.40 -28.49 39.82
C VAL A 579 29.90 -28.65 41.27
N ASP A 580 30.44 -27.85 42.18
CA ASP A 580 29.95 -27.62 43.54
C ASP A 580 29.20 -26.28 43.57
N PHE A 581 27.89 -26.33 43.76
CA PHE A 581 27.08 -25.12 43.83
C PHE A 581 27.30 -24.31 45.12
N GLY A 582 28.01 -24.87 46.11
CA GLY A 582 28.27 -24.31 47.44
C GLY A 582 27.20 -24.69 48.47
N THR A 583 25.95 -24.80 48.02
CA THR A 583 24.78 -25.22 48.80
C THR A 583 23.88 -26.14 47.97
N ALA A 584 22.93 -26.81 48.62
CA ALA A 584 21.92 -27.59 47.90
C ALA A 584 21.15 -26.68 46.92
N THR A 585 21.24 -27.01 45.64
CA THR A 585 20.65 -26.24 44.54
C THR A 585 19.68 -27.14 43.80
N THR A 586 18.50 -26.61 43.47
CA THR A 586 17.49 -27.35 42.70
C THR A 586 17.71 -27.10 41.21
N TYR A 587 17.86 -28.18 40.44
CA TYR A 587 18.08 -28.13 38.99
C TYR A 587 17.46 -29.36 38.32
N ASN A 588 17.21 -29.25 37.01
CA ASN A 588 16.49 -30.28 36.25
C ASN A 588 16.87 -30.33 34.76
N GLN A 589 17.79 -29.47 34.33
CA GLN A 589 18.29 -29.47 32.97
C GLN A 589 19.80 -29.24 32.97
N VAL A 590 20.49 -29.95 32.09
CA VAL A 590 21.91 -29.78 31.80
C VAL A 590 22.09 -29.69 30.29
N VAL A 591 22.92 -28.76 29.83
CA VAL A 591 23.34 -28.67 28.43
C VAL A 591 24.83 -28.96 28.37
N ILE A 592 25.28 -29.85 27.48
CA ILE A 592 26.68 -30.25 27.34
C ILE A 592 27.11 -30.04 25.90
N LYS A 593 28.25 -29.38 25.69
CA LYS A 593 28.82 -29.08 24.38
C LYS A 593 30.17 -29.77 24.25
N GLU A 594 30.26 -30.67 23.27
CA GLU A 594 31.49 -31.37 22.88
C GLU A 594 31.79 -31.02 21.41
N ILE A 595 32.28 -29.79 21.23
CA ILE A 595 32.44 -29.13 19.93
C ILE A 595 33.80 -29.44 19.33
N SER A 596 34.87 -29.28 20.12
CA SER A 596 36.24 -29.41 19.62
C SER A 596 36.52 -30.82 19.11
N PHE A 597 36.20 -31.84 19.91
CA PHE A 597 36.44 -33.24 19.53
C PHE A 597 35.37 -34.18 20.14
N PRO A 598 34.39 -34.66 19.35
CA PRO A 598 33.36 -35.58 19.83
C PRO A 598 33.91 -36.99 20.06
N ARG A 599 34.32 -37.29 21.30
CA ARG A 599 35.03 -38.52 21.69
C ARG A 599 34.26 -39.33 22.73
N VAL A 600 33.29 -38.76 23.43
CA VAL A 600 32.47 -39.50 24.40
C VAL A 600 31.59 -40.53 23.70
N THR A 601 31.67 -41.80 24.14
CA THR A 601 30.90 -42.93 23.60
C THR A 601 29.91 -43.53 24.59
N SER A 602 30.04 -43.22 25.89
CA SER A 602 28.94 -43.31 26.85
C SER A 602 29.16 -42.40 28.07
N TYR A 603 28.07 -41.90 28.64
CA TYR A 603 28.08 -41.05 29.82
C TYR A 603 26.80 -41.20 30.66
N LYS A 604 26.82 -40.63 31.86
CA LYS A 604 25.66 -40.42 32.74
C LYS A 604 25.84 -39.16 33.58
N LEU A 605 24.74 -38.56 34.05
CA LEU A 605 24.80 -37.50 35.05
C LEU A 605 24.60 -38.09 36.44
N GLN A 606 25.35 -37.57 37.41
CA GLN A 606 25.26 -37.99 38.80
C GLN A 606 25.18 -36.78 39.72
N SER A 607 24.43 -36.90 40.82
CA SER A 607 24.35 -35.87 41.84
C SER A 607 24.94 -36.35 43.17
N SER A 608 25.36 -35.41 44.02
CA SER A 608 25.87 -35.73 45.35
C SER A 608 25.58 -34.60 46.34
N THR A 609 25.29 -34.95 47.58
CA THR A 609 25.14 -33.99 48.68
C THR A 609 26.45 -33.67 49.38
N ASN A 610 27.45 -34.56 49.28
CA ASN A 610 28.70 -34.50 50.05
C ASN A 610 29.98 -34.43 49.18
N GLY A 611 29.86 -34.57 47.86
CA GLY A 611 30.99 -34.50 46.92
C GLY A 611 31.85 -35.76 46.86
N THR A 612 31.54 -36.80 47.65
CA THR A 612 32.28 -38.07 47.69
C THR A 612 31.45 -39.26 47.23
N THR A 613 30.15 -39.29 47.56
CA THR A 613 29.22 -40.37 47.20
C THR A 613 28.24 -39.84 46.16
N TYR A 614 28.27 -40.40 44.95
CA TYR A 614 27.44 -39.95 43.83
C TYR A 614 26.37 -40.98 43.49
N THR A 615 25.16 -40.48 43.21
CA THR A 615 24.02 -41.27 42.77
C THR A 615 23.67 -40.91 41.33
N ASP A 616 23.43 -41.92 40.50
CA ASP A 616 22.97 -41.74 39.12
C ASP A 616 21.64 -40.96 39.10
N ILE A 617 21.58 -39.92 38.29
CA ILE A 617 20.33 -39.20 38.02
C ILE A 617 19.56 -40.05 37.01
N ALA A 618 18.35 -40.47 37.37
CA ALA A 618 17.54 -41.37 36.56
C ALA A 618 17.38 -40.85 35.12
N SER A 619 17.43 -41.76 34.14
CA SER A 619 17.25 -41.48 32.71
C SER A 619 18.27 -40.52 32.08
N THR A 620 19.44 -40.31 32.70
CA THR A 620 20.50 -39.44 32.15
C THR A 620 21.68 -40.19 31.52
N THR A 621 21.59 -41.52 31.40
CA THR A 621 22.60 -42.33 30.69
C THR A 621 22.47 -42.13 29.18
N GLY A 622 23.58 -41.86 28.49
CA GLY A 622 23.63 -41.66 27.05
C GLY A 622 24.86 -42.30 26.40
N THR A 623 24.88 -42.36 25.07
CA THR A 623 25.98 -42.88 24.26
C THR A 623 26.88 -41.75 23.74
N THR A 624 26.40 -40.91 22.83
CA THR A 624 27.15 -39.75 22.32
C THR A 624 26.58 -38.42 22.81
N ILE A 625 27.45 -37.44 23.05
CA ILE A 625 27.06 -36.05 23.35
C ILE A 625 26.86 -35.29 22.03
N GLY A 626 27.85 -35.35 21.13
CA GLY A 626 27.84 -34.55 19.89
C GLY A 626 28.08 -33.07 20.18
N THR A 627 27.93 -32.21 19.16
CA THR A 627 28.25 -30.77 19.27
C THR A 627 27.51 -30.08 20.41
N ASN A 628 26.25 -30.44 20.65
CA ASN A 628 25.45 -29.92 21.75
C ASN A 628 24.38 -30.94 22.17
N LYS A 629 24.21 -31.13 23.49
CA LYS A 629 23.26 -32.07 24.08
C LYS A 629 22.53 -31.43 25.26
N THR A 630 21.23 -31.26 25.12
CA THR A 630 20.34 -30.92 26.24
C THR A 630 19.79 -32.19 26.88
N ILE A 631 19.90 -32.28 28.21
CA ILE A 631 19.41 -33.39 29.03
C ILE A 631 18.46 -32.82 30.08
N ASN A 632 17.19 -33.19 29.99
CA ASN A 632 16.17 -32.86 30.97
C ASN A 632 15.90 -34.06 31.87
N PHE A 633 15.69 -33.82 33.16
CA PHE A 633 15.33 -34.83 34.15
C PHE A 633 14.39 -34.24 35.20
N SER A 634 13.83 -35.06 36.08
CA SER A 634 12.98 -34.57 37.18
C SER A 634 13.79 -33.68 38.13
N ASN A 635 13.15 -32.66 38.73
CA ASN A 635 13.81 -31.77 39.69
C ASN A 635 14.55 -32.57 40.77
N ILE A 636 15.85 -32.29 40.92
CA ILE A 636 16.65 -32.78 42.03
C ILE A 636 17.23 -31.59 42.78
N SER A 637 17.33 -31.72 44.10
CA SER A 637 18.01 -30.74 44.95
C SER A 637 19.28 -31.37 45.50
N SER A 638 20.44 -30.87 45.07
CA SER A 638 21.73 -31.44 45.43
C SER A 638 22.83 -30.37 45.37
N ARG A 639 23.91 -30.57 46.13
CA ARG A 639 25.02 -29.60 46.19
C ARG A 639 26.01 -29.77 45.04
N TYR A 640 26.18 -31.01 44.58
CA TYR A 640 27.12 -31.35 43.52
C TYR A 640 26.38 -31.99 42.35
N LEU A 641 26.84 -31.67 41.15
CA LEU A 641 26.48 -32.33 39.90
C LEU A 641 27.77 -32.73 39.19
N ARG A 642 27.82 -33.93 38.62
CA ARG A 642 28.92 -34.31 37.73
C ARG A 642 28.42 -35.00 36.46
N LEU A 643 29.10 -34.70 35.36
CA LEU A 643 29.08 -35.52 34.15
C LEU A 643 30.09 -36.64 34.32
N TYR A 644 29.63 -37.89 34.30
CA TYR A 644 30.47 -39.08 34.40
C TYR A 644 30.53 -39.78 33.04
N ILE A 645 31.70 -39.77 32.43
CA ILE A 645 32.01 -40.37 31.13
C ILE A 645 32.47 -41.80 31.37
N THR A 646 31.59 -42.76 31.09
CA THR A 646 31.86 -44.19 31.28
C THR A 646 32.82 -44.72 30.22
N THR A 647 32.63 -44.37 28.95
CA THR A 647 33.57 -44.74 27.88
C THR A 647 33.78 -43.61 26.87
N ALA A 648 34.98 -43.56 26.30
CA ALA A 648 35.33 -42.65 25.21
C ALA A 648 36.19 -43.34 24.15
N SER A 649 36.06 -42.91 22.89
CA SER A 649 36.85 -43.41 21.76
C SER A 649 38.30 -42.91 21.76
N ASN A 650 38.55 -41.81 22.47
CA ASN A 650 39.86 -41.19 22.71
C ASN A 650 39.76 -40.27 23.96
N ILE A 651 40.81 -39.52 24.31
CA ILE A 651 40.85 -38.66 25.51
C ILE A 651 39.65 -37.70 25.51
N PRO A 652 38.70 -37.83 26.47
CA PRO A 652 37.49 -37.03 26.48
C PRO A 652 37.77 -35.56 26.82
N ASN A 653 36.91 -34.69 26.31
CA ASN A 653 36.97 -33.25 26.46
C ASN A 653 35.55 -32.68 26.44
N ILE A 654 35.32 -31.56 27.10
CA ILE A 654 34.02 -30.88 27.13
C ILE A 654 34.29 -29.38 27.02
N ASP A 655 33.73 -28.75 25.99
CA ASP A 655 33.89 -27.32 25.71
C ASP A 655 32.99 -26.48 26.63
N GLU A 656 31.78 -26.94 26.95
CA GLU A 656 30.92 -26.25 27.93
C GLU A 656 29.87 -27.19 28.53
N MET A 657 29.51 -26.96 29.80
CA MET A 657 28.44 -27.63 30.53
C MET A 657 27.62 -26.60 31.31
N GLU A 658 26.36 -26.42 30.93
CA GLU A 658 25.43 -25.45 31.52
C GLU A 658 24.39 -26.18 32.38
N VAL A 659 23.95 -25.56 33.48
CA VAL A 659 22.98 -26.14 34.41
C VAL A 659 21.82 -25.17 34.64
N TYR A 660 20.58 -25.68 34.58
CA TYR A 660 19.36 -24.91 34.75
C TYR A 660 18.36 -25.62 35.68
N GLY A 661 17.49 -24.86 36.33
CA GLY A 661 16.42 -25.36 37.20
C GLY A 661 15.07 -24.74 36.87
N THR A 662 13.97 -25.49 37.09
CA THR A 662 12.61 -24.97 37.02
C THR A 662 11.91 -25.01 38.38
N SER A 663 11.06 -24.01 38.63
CA SER A 663 10.11 -23.95 39.76
C SER A 663 9.21 -25.20 39.83
N ALA A 664 8.67 -25.51 41.01
CA ALA A 664 7.74 -26.63 41.24
C ALA A 664 6.46 -26.52 40.39
N ALA A 665 5.80 -27.67 40.13
CA ALA A 665 4.55 -27.73 39.37
C ALA A 665 3.41 -27.03 40.13
N ASP A 666 2.69 -26.16 39.43
CA ASP A 666 1.58 -25.40 39.96
C ASP A 666 0.27 -26.19 39.93
N THR A 667 -0.48 -26.19 41.03
CA THR A 667 -1.75 -26.92 41.17
C THR A 667 -2.89 -26.05 41.65
N THR A 668 -2.67 -24.75 41.80
CA THR A 668 -3.71 -23.82 42.28
C THR A 668 -4.37 -23.20 41.07
N ALA A 669 -5.70 -23.11 41.06
CA ALA A 669 -6.39 -22.41 39.98
C ALA A 669 -6.38 -20.90 40.19
N PRO A 670 -6.37 -20.10 39.10
CA PRO A 670 -6.56 -18.66 39.18
C PRO A 670 -7.84 -18.24 39.90
N THR A 671 -7.83 -17.03 40.47
CA THR A 671 -9.06 -16.43 41.01
C THR A 671 -10.11 -16.21 39.92
N VAL A 672 -11.37 -16.12 40.28
CA VAL A 672 -12.47 -15.88 39.33
C VAL A 672 -12.33 -14.48 38.70
N PRO A 673 -12.47 -14.34 37.36
CA PRO A 673 -12.55 -13.03 36.73
C PRO A 673 -13.80 -12.28 37.22
N THR A 674 -13.65 -11.00 37.59
CA THR A 674 -14.76 -10.19 38.14
C THR A 674 -15.10 -9.01 37.24
N ASN A 675 -16.23 -8.33 37.47
CA ASN A 675 -16.67 -7.17 36.70
C ASN A 675 -16.72 -7.41 35.19
N LEU A 676 -17.17 -8.59 34.75
CA LEU A 676 -17.42 -8.82 33.34
C LEU A 676 -18.51 -7.86 32.87
N THR A 677 -18.21 -7.12 31.81
CA THR A 677 -19.11 -6.21 31.11
C THR A 677 -19.16 -6.62 29.64
N ALA A 678 -20.30 -6.37 29.00
CA ALA A 678 -20.53 -6.59 27.59
C ALA A 678 -21.08 -5.31 26.97
N THR A 679 -20.55 -4.89 25.84
CA THR A 679 -20.96 -3.66 25.15
C THR A 679 -21.04 -3.93 23.66
N ALA A 680 -22.18 -3.64 23.04
CA ALA A 680 -22.34 -3.77 21.60
C ALA A 680 -21.52 -2.71 20.87
N ALA A 681 -20.54 -3.17 20.10
CA ALA A 681 -19.63 -2.32 19.35
C ALA A 681 -20.16 -2.01 17.95
N SER A 682 -20.92 -2.93 17.36
CA SER A 682 -21.53 -2.77 16.04
C SER A 682 -22.77 -3.66 15.90
N SER A 683 -23.33 -3.71 14.69
CA SER A 683 -24.40 -4.64 14.34
C SER A 683 -23.97 -6.11 14.29
N SER A 684 -22.67 -6.40 14.36
CA SER A 684 -22.16 -7.77 14.31
C SER A 684 -21.08 -8.06 15.35
N GLN A 685 -20.93 -7.19 16.36
CA GLN A 685 -19.87 -7.31 17.35
C GLN A 685 -20.28 -6.86 18.76
N ILE A 686 -19.88 -7.65 19.77
CA ILE A 686 -19.93 -7.29 21.19
C ILE A 686 -18.53 -7.39 21.79
N ASN A 687 -18.11 -6.32 22.46
CA ASN A 687 -16.86 -6.26 23.21
C ASN A 687 -17.11 -6.59 24.68
N LEU A 688 -16.24 -7.43 25.23
CA LEU A 688 -16.23 -7.86 26.62
C LEU A 688 -15.02 -7.30 27.33
N ASN A 689 -15.18 -6.86 28.57
CA ASN A 689 -14.10 -6.47 29.46
C ASN A 689 -14.36 -6.99 30.86
N TRP A 690 -13.31 -7.41 31.57
CA TRP A 690 -13.38 -7.86 32.95
C TRP A 690 -12.15 -7.39 33.74
N THR A 691 -12.18 -7.59 35.05
CA THR A 691 -11.05 -7.38 35.96
C THR A 691 -10.18 -8.64 35.99
N ALA A 692 -8.86 -8.44 35.95
CA ALA A 692 -7.88 -9.52 35.92
C ALA A 692 -8.00 -10.48 37.12
N SER A 693 -7.82 -11.76 36.83
CA SER A 693 -7.56 -12.79 37.83
C SER A 693 -6.11 -12.75 38.29
N THR A 694 -5.88 -13.23 39.50
CA THR A 694 -4.54 -13.43 40.08
C THR A 694 -4.32 -14.92 40.36
N ASP A 695 -3.05 -15.32 40.38
CA ASP A 695 -2.62 -16.70 40.62
C ASP A 695 -1.23 -16.71 41.29
N ASN A 696 -0.84 -17.79 41.96
CA ASN A 696 0.44 -17.92 42.66
C ASN A 696 1.65 -18.10 41.72
N VAL A 697 1.47 -18.58 40.49
CA VAL A 697 2.53 -18.63 39.47
C VAL A 697 2.22 -17.70 38.31
N GLY A 698 0.94 -17.60 37.92
CA GLY A 698 0.47 -16.59 37.00
C GLY A 698 -0.65 -17.08 36.08
N VAL A 699 -1.56 -16.16 35.76
CA VAL A 699 -2.65 -16.40 34.81
C VAL A 699 -2.12 -16.33 33.39
N THR A 700 -2.35 -17.36 32.58
CA THR A 700 -1.91 -17.42 31.18
C THR A 700 -3.02 -17.06 30.19
N GLY A 701 -4.28 -17.08 30.63
CA GLY A 701 -5.37 -16.53 29.85
C GLY A 701 -6.74 -16.78 30.43
N TYR A 702 -7.74 -16.59 29.57
CA TYR A 702 -9.16 -16.63 29.89
C TYR A 702 -9.91 -17.33 28.77
N ASP A 703 -10.93 -18.12 29.11
CA ASP A 703 -11.86 -18.76 28.18
C ASP A 703 -13.20 -18.04 28.24
N ILE A 704 -13.71 -17.62 27.08
CA ILE A 704 -14.90 -16.79 26.93
C ILE A 704 -16.04 -17.63 26.37
N PHE A 705 -17.16 -17.64 27.09
CA PHE A 705 -18.34 -18.39 26.73
C PHE A 705 -19.46 -17.45 26.35
N ARG A 706 -20.09 -17.67 25.18
CA ARG A 706 -21.36 -17.05 24.78
C ARG A 706 -22.48 -18.04 25.06
N GLY A 707 -23.32 -17.74 26.05
CA GLY A 707 -24.18 -18.75 26.68
C GLY A 707 -23.34 -19.90 27.24
N ALA A 708 -23.56 -21.12 26.74
CA ALA A 708 -22.80 -22.32 27.13
C ALA A 708 -21.66 -22.68 26.16
N VAL A 709 -21.49 -21.95 25.05
CA VAL A 709 -20.54 -22.27 23.99
C VAL A 709 -19.26 -21.48 24.19
N LEU A 710 -18.11 -22.16 24.20
CA LEU A 710 -16.79 -21.52 24.15
C LEU A 710 -16.65 -20.83 22.79
N VAL A 711 -16.60 -19.50 22.78
CA VAL A 711 -16.47 -18.70 21.55
C VAL A 711 -15.05 -18.26 21.29
N GLY A 712 -14.18 -18.27 22.30
CA GLY A 712 -12.76 -18.01 22.15
C GLY A 712 -12.03 -17.98 23.48
N SER A 713 -10.74 -17.68 23.41
CA SER A 713 -9.89 -17.44 24.57
C SER A 713 -9.16 -16.11 24.41
N SER A 714 -8.79 -15.46 25.52
CA SER A 714 -8.01 -14.22 25.55
C SER A 714 -6.88 -14.33 26.56
N THR A 715 -5.69 -13.81 26.26
CA THR A 715 -4.60 -13.69 27.25
C THR A 715 -4.66 -12.36 28.01
N THR A 716 -5.59 -11.47 27.64
CA THR A 716 -5.85 -10.18 28.28
C THR A 716 -7.23 -10.20 28.95
N THR A 717 -7.62 -9.09 29.59
CA THR A 717 -8.91 -8.98 30.28
C THR A 717 -10.04 -8.43 29.42
N SER A 718 -9.95 -8.66 28.10
CA SER A 718 -10.95 -8.24 27.13
C SER A 718 -11.09 -9.26 25.99
N TYR A 719 -12.24 -9.25 25.33
CA TYR A 719 -12.52 -10.11 24.17
C TYR A 719 -13.55 -9.48 23.25
N SER A 720 -13.33 -9.56 21.94
CA SER A 720 -14.27 -9.08 20.93
C SER A 720 -14.93 -10.27 20.25
N ASP A 721 -16.24 -10.42 20.46
CA ASP A 721 -17.02 -11.44 19.78
C ASP A 721 -17.66 -10.87 18.51
N THR A 722 -17.26 -11.38 17.35
CA THR A 722 -17.60 -10.87 16.02
C THR A 722 -18.44 -11.86 15.21
N GLY A 723 -19.07 -11.41 14.12
CA GLY A 723 -19.91 -12.26 13.27
C GLY A 723 -21.29 -12.53 13.88
N LEU A 724 -21.73 -11.66 14.79
CA LEU A 724 -23.02 -11.72 15.44
C LEU A 724 -24.13 -11.20 14.50
N THR A 725 -25.37 -11.61 14.77
CA THR A 725 -26.55 -11.11 14.06
C THR A 725 -26.93 -9.73 14.62
N ALA A 726 -27.35 -8.80 13.76
CA ALA A 726 -27.79 -7.46 14.15
C ALA A 726 -29.03 -7.48 15.04
N SER A 727 -29.17 -6.46 15.88
CA SER A 727 -30.31 -6.28 16.80
C SER A 727 -30.60 -7.51 17.67
N THR A 728 -29.57 -8.29 18.03
CA THR A 728 -29.71 -9.58 18.74
C THR A 728 -28.98 -9.54 20.08
N ALA A 729 -29.67 -9.98 21.14
CA ALA A 729 -29.12 -10.04 22.50
C ALA A 729 -28.26 -11.30 22.71
N TYR A 730 -27.06 -11.12 23.27
CA TYR A 730 -26.15 -12.21 23.63
C TYR A 730 -25.69 -12.06 25.08
N SER A 731 -25.36 -13.20 25.72
CA SER A 731 -24.89 -13.26 27.10
C SER A 731 -23.55 -14.01 27.20
N TYR A 732 -22.70 -13.60 28.15
CA TYR A 732 -21.32 -14.03 28.24
C TYR A 732 -20.88 -14.35 29.65
N THR A 733 -19.96 -15.31 29.79
CA THR A 733 -19.19 -15.58 31.01
C THR A 733 -17.72 -15.86 30.67
N VAL A 734 -16.81 -15.66 31.62
CA VAL A 734 -15.37 -15.83 31.43
C VAL A 734 -14.76 -16.66 32.56
N LYS A 735 -13.83 -17.57 32.23
CA LYS A 735 -13.02 -18.33 33.20
C LYS A 735 -11.54 -18.04 32.99
N ALA A 736 -10.73 -17.96 34.03
CA ALA A 736 -9.28 -17.81 33.93
C ALA A 736 -8.56 -19.17 33.94
N LYS A 737 -7.39 -19.25 33.32
CA LYS A 737 -6.49 -20.43 33.30
C LYS A 737 -5.03 -20.03 33.48
N ASP A 738 -4.23 -20.92 34.06
CA ASP A 738 -2.78 -20.75 34.26
C ASP A 738 -1.93 -21.63 33.33
N ALA A 739 -0.61 -21.64 33.54
CA ALA A 739 0.34 -22.41 32.73
C ALA A 739 0.27 -23.92 32.98
N ALA A 740 -0.25 -24.32 34.14
CA ALA A 740 -0.49 -25.70 34.52
C ALA A 740 -1.89 -26.20 34.12
N ALA A 741 -2.66 -25.38 33.41
CA ALA A 741 -4.03 -25.62 32.96
C ALA A 741 -5.06 -25.79 34.09
N ASN A 742 -4.80 -25.24 35.29
CA ASN A 742 -5.84 -25.11 36.30
C ASN A 742 -6.81 -24.00 35.86
N VAL A 743 -8.12 -24.18 36.07
CA VAL A 743 -9.17 -23.29 35.57
C VAL A 743 -10.06 -22.78 36.70
N SER A 744 -10.34 -21.48 36.71
CA SER A 744 -11.24 -20.86 37.69
C SER A 744 -12.70 -21.26 37.48
N THR A 745 -13.56 -20.97 38.47
CA THR A 745 -15.02 -20.92 38.20
C THR A 745 -15.36 -19.73 37.28
N ALA A 746 -16.57 -19.72 36.72
CA ALA A 746 -17.00 -18.67 35.78
C ALA A 746 -17.29 -17.34 36.49
N SER A 747 -17.03 -16.24 35.80
CA SER A 747 -17.38 -14.87 36.19
C SER A 747 -18.89 -14.65 36.36
N ASN A 748 -19.29 -13.42 36.70
CA ASN A 748 -20.66 -12.97 36.50
C ASN A 748 -21.06 -13.04 35.02
N THR A 749 -22.36 -13.15 34.74
CA THR A 749 -22.90 -13.06 33.38
C THR A 749 -23.03 -11.60 32.96
N ALA A 750 -22.59 -11.26 31.74
CA ALA A 750 -22.81 -9.96 31.12
C ALA A 750 -23.54 -10.11 29.78
N SER A 751 -24.46 -9.21 29.46
CA SER A 751 -25.24 -9.28 28.22
C SER A 751 -25.24 -7.95 27.48
N ALA A 752 -25.28 -8.01 26.14
CA ALA A 752 -25.45 -6.84 25.27
C ALA A 752 -26.25 -7.23 24.01
N THR A 753 -26.89 -6.24 23.40
CA THR A 753 -27.63 -6.38 22.13
C THR A 753 -26.89 -5.66 21.03
N THR A 754 -26.49 -6.38 19.97
CA THR A 754 -25.83 -5.79 18.80
C THR A 754 -26.64 -4.63 18.21
N GLN A 755 -25.96 -3.66 17.61
CA GLN A 755 -26.59 -2.47 17.05
C GLN A 755 -27.43 -2.80 15.81
N ALA A 756 -28.24 -1.84 15.35
CA ALA A 756 -28.87 -1.91 14.04
C ALA A 756 -27.82 -1.71 12.92
N PRO A 757 -28.06 -2.18 11.69
CA PRO A 757 -27.21 -1.87 10.53
C PRO A 757 -27.11 -0.36 10.28
N ALA A 758 -25.98 0.10 9.74
CA ALA A 758 -25.80 1.50 9.33
C ALA A 758 -26.67 1.83 8.11
N ASP A 759 -27.19 3.06 8.07
CA ASP A 759 -27.96 3.57 6.94
C ASP A 759 -27.03 4.16 5.87
N THR A 760 -27.17 3.68 4.64
CA THR A 760 -26.30 4.05 3.50
C THR A 760 -27.08 4.68 2.34
N GLN A 761 -28.39 4.86 2.49
CA GLN A 761 -29.22 5.44 1.45
C GLN A 761 -29.25 6.96 1.64
N ALA A 762 -28.89 7.71 0.60
CA ALA A 762 -28.90 9.17 0.66
C ALA A 762 -30.31 9.75 0.42
N PRO A 763 -30.61 10.94 0.98
CA PRO A 763 -31.86 11.65 0.70
C PRO A 763 -32.07 11.97 -0.78
N THR A 764 -33.34 12.17 -1.16
CA THR A 764 -33.67 12.76 -2.47
C THR A 764 -33.15 14.20 -2.58
N ALA A 765 -32.86 14.66 -3.80
CA ALA A 765 -32.40 16.05 -4.01
C ALA A 765 -33.52 17.05 -3.67
N PRO A 766 -33.21 18.18 -3.00
CA PRO A 766 -34.18 19.27 -2.83
C PRO A 766 -34.62 19.80 -4.19
N THR A 767 -35.88 20.21 -4.32
CA THR A 767 -36.43 20.70 -5.60
C THR A 767 -37.00 22.11 -5.46
N SER A 768 -37.28 22.77 -6.58
CA SER A 768 -37.91 24.10 -6.63
C SER A 768 -37.16 25.17 -5.83
N LEU A 769 -35.83 25.15 -5.84
CA LEU A 769 -35.02 26.19 -5.22
C LEU A 769 -35.29 27.54 -5.90
N THR A 770 -35.56 28.57 -5.10
CA THR A 770 -35.74 29.97 -5.50
C THR A 770 -34.79 30.87 -4.72
N ALA A 771 -34.38 31.99 -5.32
CA ALA A 771 -33.53 33.01 -4.72
C ALA A 771 -34.12 34.39 -4.97
N THR A 772 -34.26 35.21 -3.91
CA THR A 772 -34.86 36.55 -3.97
C THR A 772 -33.98 37.55 -3.24
N ALA A 773 -33.61 38.65 -3.89
CA ALA A 773 -32.85 39.72 -3.24
C ALA A 773 -33.71 40.45 -2.21
N ALA A 774 -33.30 40.39 -0.94
CA ALA A 774 -33.99 41.03 0.17
C ALA A 774 -33.42 42.41 0.49
N SER A 775 -32.12 42.63 0.23
CA SER A 775 -31.47 43.93 0.44
C SER A 775 -30.26 44.11 -0.50
N ASN A 776 -29.50 45.17 -0.28
CA ASN A 776 -28.22 45.38 -0.96
C ASN A 776 -27.11 44.42 -0.49
N SER A 777 -27.34 43.65 0.56
CA SER A 777 -26.37 42.71 1.14
C SER A 777 -26.99 41.38 1.57
N GLN A 778 -28.21 41.07 1.12
CA GLN A 778 -28.92 39.84 1.49
C GLN A 778 -29.75 39.24 0.35
N ILE A 779 -29.70 37.91 0.22
CA ILE A 779 -30.57 37.09 -0.65
C ILE A 779 -31.24 36.00 0.20
N ASP A 780 -32.56 35.90 0.10
CA ASP A 780 -33.35 34.85 0.74
C ASP A 780 -33.64 33.70 -0.23
N LEU A 781 -33.47 32.48 0.27
CA LEU A 781 -33.63 31.21 -0.46
C LEU A 781 -34.79 30.40 0.12
N SER A 782 -35.54 29.71 -0.75
CA SER A 782 -36.53 28.71 -0.33
C SER A 782 -36.61 27.54 -1.33
N TRP A 783 -36.92 26.33 -0.83
CA TRP A 783 -36.99 25.10 -1.63
C TRP A 783 -38.06 24.12 -1.09
N THR A 784 -38.29 23.03 -1.82
CA THR A 784 -39.15 21.91 -1.40
C THR A 784 -38.32 20.84 -0.67
N ALA A 785 -38.87 20.29 0.42
CA ALA A 785 -38.21 19.30 1.26
C ALA A 785 -37.87 17.99 0.53
N SER A 786 -36.75 17.41 0.91
CA SER A 786 -36.31 16.05 0.53
C SER A 786 -36.96 14.97 1.40
N THR A 787 -36.84 13.72 0.96
CA THR A 787 -37.30 12.52 1.66
C THR A 787 -36.17 11.50 1.77
N ASP A 788 -36.22 10.68 2.82
CA ASP A 788 -35.22 9.67 3.14
C ASP A 788 -35.88 8.44 3.81
N ASN A 789 -35.21 7.27 3.80
CA ASN A 789 -35.71 6.04 4.43
C ASN A 789 -35.68 6.08 5.96
N VAL A 790 -34.82 6.90 6.56
CA VAL A 790 -34.79 7.14 8.01
C VAL A 790 -35.23 8.56 8.32
N ALA A 791 -34.45 9.58 7.94
CA ALA A 791 -34.79 10.99 8.18
C ALA A 791 -33.81 11.95 7.48
N VAL A 792 -34.34 13.03 6.90
CA VAL A 792 -33.54 14.21 6.50
C VAL A 792 -33.36 15.12 7.71
N THR A 793 -32.13 15.48 8.05
CA THR A 793 -31.80 16.28 9.24
C THR A 793 -31.45 17.72 8.92
N GLU A 794 -30.82 18.01 7.78
CA GLU A 794 -30.46 19.37 7.38
C GLU A 794 -30.27 19.52 5.84
N TYR A 795 -30.04 20.76 5.42
CA TYR A 795 -29.76 21.16 4.05
C TYR A 795 -28.52 22.05 3.97
N ASN A 796 -27.54 21.65 3.18
CA ASN A 796 -26.33 22.42 2.89
C ASN A 796 -26.56 23.37 1.71
N VAL A 797 -26.26 24.66 1.92
CA VAL A 797 -26.50 25.74 0.94
C VAL A 797 -25.19 26.21 0.34
N TYR A 798 -25.09 26.15 -0.98
CA TYR A 798 -23.89 26.52 -1.73
C TYR A 798 -24.14 27.79 -2.55
N ARG A 799 -23.27 28.80 -2.42
CA ARG A 799 -23.21 30.01 -3.24
C ARG A 799 -22.01 29.93 -4.19
N ASP A 800 -22.25 30.04 -5.48
CA ASP A 800 -21.22 29.97 -6.54
C ASP A 800 -20.31 28.74 -6.39
N GLY A 801 -20.92 27.61 -6.01
CA GLY A 801 -20.24 26.33 -5.76
C GLY A 801 -19.59 26.17 -4.39
N THR A 802 -19.59 27.21 -3.54
CA THR A 802 -18.99 27.19 -2.20
C THR A 802 -20.05 27.06 -1.11
N LEU A 803 -19.85 26.17 -0.13
CA LEU A 803 -20.76 26.03 1.01
C LEU A 803 -20.76 27.32 1.85
N VAL A 804 -21.93 27.95 2.01
CA VAL A 804 -22.09 29.20 2.76
C VAL A 804 -22.87 29.03 4.07
N GLY A 805 -23.56 27.91 4.25
CA GLY A 805 -24.23 27.57 5.49
C GLY A 805 -25.09 26.33 5.37
N SER A 806 -25.77 25.97 6.45
CA SER A 806 -26.78 24.92 6.47
C SER A 806 -28.10 25.41 7.07
N SER A 807 -29.18 24.68 6.82
CA SER A 807 -30.51 24.95 7.35
C SER A 807 -31.23 23.66 7.73
N THR A 808 -31.90 23.64 8.89
CA THR A 808 -32.79 22.54 9.29
C THR A 808 -34.22 22.74 8.78
N THR A 809 -34.50 23.87 8.12
CA THR A 809 -35.77 24.17 7.47
C THR A 809 -35.57 24.29 5.96
N THR A 810 -36.64 24.49 5.21
CA THR A 810 -36.59 24.59 3.74
C THR A 810 -36.36 26.02 3.23
N SER A 811 -35.58 26.80 3.98
CA SER A 811 -35.27 28.20 3.69
C SER A 811 -33.92 28.61 4.28
N TYR A 812 -33.27 29.61 3.69
CA TYR A 812 -32.00 30.17 4.18
C TYR A 812 -31.81 31.63 3.75
N SER A 813 -31.28 32.46 4.64
CA SER A 813 -30.98 33.87 4.36
C SER A 813 -29.47 34.07 4.28
N ASP A 814 -28.97 34.35 3.09
CA ASP A 814 -27.56 34.63 2.87
C ASP A 814 -27.30 36.14 2.98
N THR A 815 -26.41 36.55 3.89
CA THR A 815 -26.18 37.95 4.28
C THR A 815 -24.71 38.34 4.09
N GLY A 816 -24.41 39.65 4.16
CA GLY A 816 -23.05 40.16 3.98
C GLY A 816 -22.57 40.14 2.52
N LEU A 817 -23.52 40.14 1.58
CA LEU A 817 -23.25 40.11 0.15
C LEU A 817 -22.83 41.49 -0.37
N ASN A 818 -22.08 41.51 -1.48
CA ASN A 818 -21.72 42.75 -2.17
C ASN A 818 -22.95 43.34 -2.86
N VAL A 819 -23.05 44.66 -2.87
CA VAL A 819 -24.15 45.40 -3.52
C VAL A 819 -24.14 45.20 -5.04
N SER A 820 -25.30 45.25 -5.69
CA SER A 820 -25.47 45.10 -7.14
C SER A 820 -24.75 43.89 -7.77
N THR A 821 -24.63 42.79 -7.03
CA THR A 821 -23.84 41.60 -7.42
C THR A 821 -24.76 40.39 -7.61
N VAL A 822 -24.56 39.66 -8.71
CA VAL A 822 -25.27 38.41 -9.02
C VAL A 822 -24.63 37.26 -8.25
N TYR A 823 -25.45 36.45 -7.59
CA TYR A 823 -25.02 35.21 -6.93
C TYR A 823 -25.87 34.04 -7.40
N SER A 824 -25.26 32.86 -7.53
CA SER A 824 -25.91 31.60 -7.89
C SER A 824 -25.93 30.62 -6.73
N TYR A 825 -27.01 29.85 -6.56
CA TYR A 825 -27.22 28.98 -5.42
C TYR A 825 -27.65 27.57 -5.80
N THR A 826 -27.19 26.57 -5.03
CA THR A 826 -27.69 25.18 -5.03
C THR A 826 -27.79 24.66 -3.59
N VAL A 827 -28.66 23.68 -3.35
CA VAL A 827 -28.88 23.08 -2.02
C VAL A 827 -28.79 21.56 -2.09
N LYS A 828 -28.19 20.92 -1.08
CA LYS A 828 -28.15 19.45 -0.90
C LYS A 828 -28.76 19.07 0.45
N ALA A 829 -29.54 18.00 0.49
CA ALA A 829 -30.06 17.44 1.74
C ALA A 829 -29.05 16.50 2.40
N VAL A 830 -29.13 16.39 3.72
CA VAL A 830 -28.31 15.54 4.58
C VAL A 830 -29.24 14.72 5.48
N ASP A 831 -29.00 13.42 5.60
CA ASP A 831 -29.70 12.55 6.55
C ASP A 831 -28.99 12.42 7.90
N ALA A 832 -29.59 11.64 8.82
CA ALA A 832 -29.03 11.35 10.12
C ALA A 832 -27.71 10.54 10.09
N ALA A 833 -27.40 9.87 8.97
CA ALA A 833 -26.15 9.14 8.73
C ALA A 833 -25.11 9.99 7.96
N ALA A 834 -25.40 11.28 7.73
CA ALA A 834 -24.60 12.24 6.97
C ALA A 834 -24.43 11.91 5.47
N ASN A 835 -25.31 11.10 4.88
CA ASN A 835 -25.32 10.92 3.43
C ASN A 835 -25.87 12.19 2.75
N LEU A 836 -25.24 12.59 1.63
CA LEU A 836 -25.59 13.79 0.87
C LEU A 836 -26.40 13.46 -0.37
N SER A 837 -27.49 14.19 -0.59
CA SER A 837 -28.24 14.12 -1.83
C SER A 837 -27.47 14.69 -3.03
N ALA A 838 -27.96 14.41 -4.24
CA ALA A 838 -27.63 15.25 -5.40
C ALA A 838 -28.08 16.72 -5.16
N ALA A 839 -27.46 17.67 -5.87
CA ALA A 839 -27.81 19.09 -5.76
C ALA A 839 -29.19 19.39 -6.34
N SER A 840 -29.85 20.40 -5.79
CA SER A 840 -31.07 20.99 -6.35
C SER A 840 -30.84 21.64 -7.73
N ASN A 841 -31.92 22.16 -8.34
CA ASN A 841 -31.78 23.13 -9.42
C ASN A 841 -30.98 24.37 -8.95
N THR A 842 -30.33 25.06 -9.89
CA THR A 842 -29.66 26.34 -9.62
C THR A 842 -30.68 27.49 -9.61
N ALA A 843 -30.55 28.41 -8.65
CA ALA A 843 -31.29 29.67 -8.61
C ALA A 843 -30.33 30.85 -8.44
N SER A 844 -30.60 31.98 -9.11
CA SER A 844 -29.73 33.17 -9.03
C SER A 844 -30.53 34.43 -8.74
N ALA A 845 -29.91 35.37 -8.00
CA ALA A 845 -30.47 36.69 -7.73
C ALA A 845 -29.36 37.76 -7.65
N THR A 846 -29.72 39.01 -7.91
CA THR A 846 -28.83 40.17 -7.84
C THR A 846 -29.17 41.02 -6.63
N THR A 847 -28.21 41.28 -5.74
CA THR A 847 -28.42 42.20 -4.59
C THR A 847 -28.79 43.61 -5.05
N LEU A 848 -29.53 44.34 -4.22
CA LEU A 848 -29.99 45.70 -4.54
C LEU A 848 -28.82 46.72 -4.55
N ALA A 849 -29.05 47.91 -5.12
CA ALA A 849 -28.04 48.99 -5.18
C ALA A 849 -27.74 49.60 -3.79
N GLY A 850 -26.53 50.16 -3.63
CA GLY A 850 -26.11 50.88 -2.43
C GLY A 850 -26.78 52.26 -2.30
N GLY A 851 -27.16 52.66 -1.07
CA GLY A 851 -27.75 53.97 -0.77
C GLY A 851 -29.12 53.97 -0.10
N GLY A 852 -29.84 52.84 -0.13
CA GLY A 852 -31.21 52.71 0.40
C GLY A 852 -32.24 53.51 -0.42
N ASN A 853 -33.52 53.18 -0.30
CA ASN A 853 -34.58 53.98 -0.93
C ASN A 853 -34.66 55.34 -0.21
N LEU A 854 -34.17 56.40 -0.85
CA LEU A 854 -34.11 57.76 -0.31
C LEU A 854 -35.50 58.36 -0.05
N ALA A 855 -36.55 57.79 -0.65
CA ALA A 855 -37.93 58.21 -0.42
C ALA A 855 -38.55 57.59 0.85
N LEU A 856 -37.97 56.52 1.40
CA LEU A 856 -38.53 55.83 2.55
C LEU A 856 -38.51 56.73 3.79
N ASN A 857 -39.63 56.74 4.54
CA ASN A 857 -39.83 57.55 5.74
C ASN A 857 -39.68 59.07 5.53
N LYS A 858 -39.85 59.54 4.28
CA LYS A 858 -39.86 60.96 3.96
C LYS A 858 -41.27 61.52 3.92
N THR A 859 -41.37 62.83 4.05
CA THR A 859 -42.64 63.55 3.95
C THR A 859 -43.07 63.60 2.49
N TYR A 860 -44.34 63.28 2.23
CA TYR A 860 -44.87 63.17 0.88
C TYR A 860 -46.04 64.13 0.66
N ASN A 861 -46.35 64.39 -0.60
CA ASN A 861 -47.56 65.08 -1.01
C ASN A 861 -48.04 64.58 -2.37
N ALA A 862 -49.30 64.81 -2.71
CA ALA A 862 -49.82 64.52 -4.05
C ALA A 862 -50.75 65.63 -4.52
N SER A 863 -51.00 65.69 -5.83
CA SER A 863 -51.96 66.62 -6.42
C SER A 863 -53.36 66.43 -5.85
N THR A 864 -53.80 65.17 -5.78
CA THR A 864 -55.11 64.75 -5.28
C THR A 864 -54.99 63.36 -4.66
N THR A 865 -56.00 62.95 -3.91
CA THR A 865 -56.07 61.61 -3.31
C THR A 865 -57.52 61.12 -3.39
N TRP A 866 -57.74 59.88 -3.84
CA TRP A 866 -59.08 59.30 -3.99
C TRP A 866 -59.82 59.19 -2.65
N SER A 867 -59.16 58.63 -1.64
CA SER A 867 -59.67 58.50 -0.28
C SER A 867 -58.53 58.26 0.70
N ALA A 868 -58.82 58.32 2.00
CA ALA A 868 -57.86 58.00 3.05
C ALA A 868 -57.29 56.56 2.97
N SER A 869 -57.89 55.67 2.17
CA SER A 869 -57.41 54.30 1.95
C SER A 869 -56.31 54.20 0.89
N TYR A 870 -56.05 55.26 0.11
CA TYR A 870 -55.02 55.29 -0.93
C TYR A 870 -54.15 56.56 -0.87
N PRO A 871 -53.60 56.91 0.31
CA PRO A 871 -52.80 58.13 0.50
C PRO A 871 -51.50 58.10 -0.30
N ALA A 872 -50.91 59.27 -0.50
CA ALA A 872 -49.60 59.42 -1.15
C ALA A 872 -48.48 58.64 -0.44
N ALA A 873 -48.61 58.39 0.86
CA ALA A 873 -47.70 57.58 1.67
C ALA A 873 -47.39 56.22 1.04
N TYR A 874 -48.43 55.60 0.46
CA TYR A 874 -48.36 54.26 -0.11
C TYR A 874 -47.63 54.19 -1.45
N ALA A 875 -47.13 55.31 -1.97
CA ALA A 875 -46.19 55.30 -3.08
C ALA A 875 -44.72 55.34 -2.60
N PHE A 876 -44.46 55.42 -1.29
CA PHE A 876 -43.12 55.60 -0.72
C PHE A 876 -42.90 54.77 0.54
N ASP A 877 -43.72 53.76 0.80
CA ASP A 877 -43.71 52.98 2.04
C ASP A 877 -42.85 51.71 1.93
N GLY A 878 -42.24 51.47 0.77
CA GLY A 878 -41.43 50.29 0.50
C GLY A 878 -42.25 49.03 0.21
N SER A 879 -43.58 49.14 0.08
CA SER A 879 -44.48 48.01 -0.13
C SER A 879 -45.14 48.08 -1.51
N SER A 880 -44.95 47.03 -2.32
CA SER A 880 -45.64 46.90 -3.61
C SER A 880 -47.11 46.46 -3.49
N ALA A 881 -47.59 46.17 -2.27
CA ALA A 881 -48.96 45.70 -2.00
C ALA A 881 -49.94 46.86 -1.77
N THR A 882 -49.43 48.01 -1.34
CA THR A 882 -50.16 49.25 -1.11
C THR A 882 -50.06 50.14 -2.35
N ARG A 883 -50.89 51.18 -2.46
CA ARG A 883 -50.81 52.15 -3.56
C ARG A 883 -51.40 53.51 -3.23
N TRP A 884 -50.81 54.55 -3.81
CA TRP A 884 -51.49 55.84 -3.97
C TRP A 884 -52.48 55.79 -5.15
N SER A 885 -53.57 56.56 -5.05
CA SER A 885 -54.52 56.78 -6.14
C SER A 885 -54.95 58.25 -6.20
N ALA A 886 -54.91 58.84 -7.39
CA ALA A 886 -55.47 60.17 -7.64
C ALA A 886 -56.99 60.20 -7.47
N SER A 887 -57.59 61.39 -7.33
CA SER A 887 -59.05 61.54 -7.17
C SER A 887 -59.86 61.11 -8.40
N SER A 888 -61.13 60.79 -8.17
CA SER A 888 -62.04 60.37 -9.24
C SER A 888 -62.15 61.41 -10.36
N GLY A 889 -62.06 60.95 -11.61
CA GLY A 889 -62.10 61.80 -12.81
C GLY A 889 -60.79 62.52 -13.15
N SER A 890 -59.74 62.39 -12.34
CA SER A 890 -58.46 63.07 -12.56
C SER A 890 -57.52 62.26 -13.46
N LEU A 891 -57.67 62.43 -14.78
CA LEU A 891 -56.91 61.67 -15.79
C LEU A 891 -55.64 62.36 -16.32
N SER A 892 -55.41 63.62 -15.96
CA SER A 892 -54.26 64.40 -16.42
C SER A 892 -53.73 65.33 -15.35
N ASN A 893 -52.48 65.76 -15.53
CA ASN A 893 -51.78 66.71 -14.64
C ASN A 893 -51.80 66.29 -13.16
N GLN A 894 -51.68 65.00 -12.89
CA GLN A 894 -51.59 64.46 -11.53
C GLN A 894 -50.14 64.24 -11.14
N TRP A 895 -49.84 64.28 -9.85
CA TRP A 895 -48.48 64.05 -9.38
C TRP A 895 -48.44 63.49 -7.97
N VAL A 896 -47.39 62.74 -7.68
CA VAL A 896 -47.00 62.31 -6.35
C VAL A 896 -45.56 62.74 -6.11
N CYS A 897 -45.30 63.34 -4.95
CA CYS A 897 -44.09 64.07 -4.62
C CYS A 897 -43.54 63.62 -3.27
N ILE A 898 -42.21 63.55 -3.20
CA ILE A 898 -41.46 63.34 -1.98
C ILE A 898 -40.65 64.58 -1.65
N ASP A 899 -40.66 64.98 -0.38
CA ASP A 899 -39.80 66.00 0.24
C ASP A 899 -38.74 65.28 1.07
N PHE A 900 -37.48 65.35 0.63
CA PHE A 900 -36.36 64.71 1.32
C PHE A 900 -36.01 65.38 2.66
N GLY A 901 -36.56 66.57 2.94
CA GLY A 901 -36.31 67.42 4.10
C GLY A 901 -35.15 68.40 3.92
N ALA A 902 -34.21 68.09 3.03
CA ALA A 902 -33.07 68.92 2.64
C ALA A 902 -32.65 68.61 1.19
N ALA A 903 -31.78 69.45 0.62
CA ALA A 903 -31.21 69.21 -0.71
C ALA A 903 -30.49 67.86 -0.72
N THR A 904 -30.97 66.95 -1.58
CA THR A 904 -30.55 65.56 -1.66
C THR A 904 -30.13 65.25 -3.09
N SER A 905 -28.97 64.63 -3.25
CA SER A 905 -28.50 64.14 -4.54
C SER A 905 -29.18 62.81 -4.88
N PHE A 906 -29.69 62.70 -6.10
CA PHE A 906 -30.26 61.46 -6.64
C PHE A 906 -30.12 61.44 -8.17
N ASN A 907 -30.04 60.25 -8.75
CA ASN A 907 -29.84 60.05 -10.18
C ASN A 907 -30.63 58.86 -10.76
N GLN A 908 -31.45 58.19 -9.92
CA GLN A 908 -32.29 57.08 -10.35
C GLN A 908 -33.62 57.03 -9.60
N VAL A 909 -34.67 56.62 -10.31
CA VAL A 909 -36.00 56.34 -9.74
C VAL A 909 -36.51 55.00 -10.29
N VAL A 910 -37.11 54.19 -9.41
CA VAL A 910 -37.89 53.00 -9.79
C VAL A 910 -39.36 53.28 -9.51
N ILE A 911 -40.24 53.10 -10.50
CA ILE A 911 -41.68 53.33 -10.35
C ILE A 911 -42.43 52.03 -10.65
N LYS A 912 -43.43 51.68 -9.84
CA LYS A 912 -44.19 50.43 -9.97
C LYS A 912 -45.70 50.70 -10.10
N GLU A 913 -46.31 50.19 -11.18
CA GLU A 913 -47.76 50.09 -11.35
C GLU A 913 -48.19 48.61 -11.30
N ILE A 914 -48.15 47.99 -10.12
CA ILE A 914 -48.43 46.54 -9.95
C ILE A 914 -49.91 46.23 -10.08
N THR A 915 -50.77 46.99 -9.39
CA THR A 915 -52.20 46.69 -9.37
C THR A 915 -52.89 47.12 -10.66
N TYR A 916 -52.59 48.32 -11.15
CA TYR A 916 -53.19 48.86 -12.38
C TYR A 916 -52.19 49.73 -13.15
N GLN A 917 -51.87 49.34 -14.37
CA GLN A 917 -50.95 50.07 -15.28
C GLN A 917 -51.76 51.06 -16.13
N ARG A 918 -51.87 52.30 -15.67
CA ARG A 918 -52.78 53.31 -16.22
C ARG A 918 -52.08 54.55 -16.73
N VAL A 919 -50.84 54.82 -16.32
CA VAL A 919 -50.07 55.97 -16.80
C VAL A 919 -49.76 55.81 -18.29
N THR A 920 -50.11 56.83 -19.09
CA THR A 920 -49.87 56.86 -20.55
C THR A 920 -48.89 57.94 -20.99
N SER A 921 -48.63 58.94 -20.13
CA SER A 921 -47.47 59.83 -20.26
C SER A 921 -47.07 60.42 -18.92
N TYR A 922 -45.76 60.48 -18.65
CA TYR A 922 -45.21 61.03 -17.42
C TYR A 922 -43.86 61.72 -17.66
N LYS A 923 -43.38 62.43 -16.64
CA LYS A 923 -42.02 62.96 -16.52
C LYS A 923 -41.63 63.09 -15.05
N LEU A 924 -40.33 63.08 -14.74
CA LEU A 924 -39.85 63.41 -13.41
C LEU A 924 -39.50 64.90 -13.33
N GLN A 925 -39.84 65.51 -12.20
CA GLN A 925 -39.54 66.92 -11.94
C GLN A 925 -38.90 67.09 -10.57
N SER A 926 -37.93 67.99 -10.48
CA SER A 926 -37.27 68.35 -9.23
C SER A 926 -37.57 69.79 -8.83
N SER A 927 -37.50 70.08 -7.52
CA SER A 927 -37.66 71.43 -6.98
C SER A 927 -36.80 71.64 -5.72
N SER A 928 -36.30 72.86 -5.54
CA SER A 928 -35.59 73.27 -4.32
C SER A 928 -36.53 73.87 -3.26
N ASP A 929 -37.65 74.45 -3.67
CA ASP A 929 -38.58 75.24 -2.83
C ASP A 929 -39.94 74.55 -2.59
N GLY A 930 -40.25 73.49 -3.34
CA GLY A 930 -41.52 72.75 -3.27
C GLY A 930 -42.67 73.42 -4.02
N THR A 931 -42.43 74.58 -4.65
CA THR A 931 -43.43 75.38 -5.40
C THR A 931 -43.10 75.49 -6.89
N THR A 932 -41.83 75.64 -7.24
CA THR A 932 -41.33 75.79 -8.61
C THR A 932 -40.64 74.50 -9.04
N TYR A 933 -41.21 73.79 -10.03
CA TYR A 933 -40.69 72.49 -10.50
C TYR A 933 -40.09 72.59 -11.89
N THR A 934 -38.93 71.96 -12.07
CA THR A 934 -38.23 71.85 -13.36
C THR A 934 -38.19 70.40 -13.82
N ASP A 935 -38.42 70.17 -15.11
CA ASP A 935 -38.32 68.84 -15.72
C ASP A 935 -36.88 68.32 -15.64
N ILE A 936 -36.72 67.06 -15.21
CA ILE A 936 -35.43 66.38 -15.22
C ILE A 936 -35.20 65.85 -16.63
N ALA A 937 -34.13 66.31 -17.29
CA ALA A 937 -33.83 65.98 -18.68
C ALA A 937 -33.76 64.45 -18.91
N GLY A 938 -34.40 63.98 -19.98
CA GLY A 938 -34.38 62.56 -20.37
C GLY A 938 -35.35 61.64 -19.61
N THR A 939 -36.18 62.17 -18.70
CA THR A 939 -37.08 61.36 -17.85
C THR A 939 -38.54 61.29 -18.31
N SER A 940 -38.88 61.94 -19.42
CA SER A 940 -40.21 61.88 -20.01
C SER A 940 -40.47 60.51 -20.66
N GLY A 941 -41.62 59.91 -20.41
CA GLY A 941 -42.00 58.60 -20.93
C GLY A 941 -43.49 58.48 -21.24
N THR A 942 -43.87 57.37 -21.86
CA THR A 942 -45.27 57.02 -22.14
C THR A 942 -45.83 56.12 -21.04
N THR A 943 -45.47 54.83 -21.02
CA THR A 943 -45.94 53.85 -20.04
C THR A 943 -44.87 53.48 -19.01
N ILE A 944 -45.30 53.20 -17.78
CA ILE A 944 -44.41 52.72 -16.69
C ILE A 944 -44.41 51.19 -16.70
N GLY A 945 -45.58 50.55 -16.69
CA GLY A 945 -45.70 49.09 -16.59
C GLY A 945 -45.53 48.59 -15.15
N ALA A 946 -45.38 47.27 -14.96
CA ALA A 946 -45.30 46.67 -13.61
C ALA A 946 -44.14 47.27 -12.79
N SER A 947 -43.00 47.51 -13.41
CA SER A 947 -41.87 48.22 -12.81
C SER A 947 -41.02 48.89 -13.89
N LYS A 948 -40.60 50.12 -13.63
CA LYS A 948 -39.75 50.92 -14.51
C LYS A 948 -38.62 51.55 -13.73
N THR A 949 -37.38 51.24 -14.11
CA THR A 949 -36.19 51.96 -13.64
C THR A 949 -35.83 53.06 -14.62
N ILE A 950 -35.59 54.27 -14.11
CA ILE A 950 -35.22 55.46 -14.87
C ILE A 950 -33.96 56.04 -14.25
N SER A 951 -32.85 56.02 -15.00
CA SER A 951 -31.59 56.65 -14.62
C SER A 951 -31.39 57.94 -15.42
N PHE A 952 -30.81 58.96 -14.81
CA PHE A 952 -30.57 60.28 -15.41
C PHE A 952 -29.32 60.94 -14.82
N SER A 953 -28.85 62.04 -15.41
CA SER A 953 -27.74 62.82 -14.85
C SER A 953 -28.09 63.34 -13.47
N GLY A 954 -27.18 63.20 -12.49
CA GLY A 954 -27.47 63.49 -11.09
C GLY A 954 -28.06 64.88 -10.83
N VAL A 955 -29.13 64.90 -10.04
CA VAL A 955 -29.85 66.10 -9.62
C VAL A 955 -29.65 66.28 -8.13
N ASN A 956 -29.44 67.53 -7.68
CA ASN A 956 -29.45 67.89 -6.26
C ASN A 956 -30.65 68.79 -5.98
N ALA A 957 -31.66 68.25 -5.30
CA ALA A 957 -32.92 68.95 -5.04
C ALA A 957 -33.57 68.45 -3.74
N ARG A 958 -34.45 69.27 -3.15
CA ARG A 958 -35.19 68.89 -1.93
C ARG A 958 -36.46 68.10 -2.23
N TYR A 959 -37.08 68.36 -3.38
CA TYR A 959 -38.31 67.73 -3.79
C TYR A 959 -38.12 67.00 -5.12
N LEU A 960 -38.73 65.82 -5.22
CA LEU A 960 -38.84 65.06 -6.46
C LEU A 960 -40.30 64.63 -6.62
N ARG A 961 -40.87 64.84 -7.80
CA ARG A 961 -42.20 64.32 -8.11
C ARG A 961 -42.24 63.57 -9.43
N LEU A 962 -43.06 62.52 -9.44
CA LEU A 962 -43.58 61.93 -10.66
C LEU A 962 -44.75 62.78 -11.14
N PHE A 963 -44.60 63.44 -12.29
CA PHE A 963 -45.66 64.20 -12.92
C PHE A 963 -46.30 63.37 -14.04
N ILE A 964 -47.55 63.00 -13.85
CA ILE A 964 -48.37 62.21 -14.76
C ILE A 964 -49.15 63.19 -15.65
N SER A 965 -48.69 63.34 -16.89
CA SER A 965 -49.30 64.21 -17.89
C SER A 965 -50.67 63.67 -18.31
N THR A 966 -50.75 62.37 -18.62
CA THR A 966 -51.98 61.68 -19.01
C THR A 966 -52.01 60.23 -18.52
N ALA A 967 -53.22 59.73 -18.25
CA ALA A 967 -53.48 58.34 -17.91
C ALA A 967 -54.76 57.83 -18.61
N SER A 968 -54.82 56.53 -18.90
CA SER A 968 -55.97 55.87 -19.55
C SER A 968 -57.18 55.73 -18.60
N ALA A 969 -56.93 55.74 -17.30
CA ALA A 969 -57.90 55.77 -16.21
C ALA A 969 -57.23 56.43 -14.99
N VAL A 970 -57.93 56.55 -13.87
CA VAL A 970 -57.39 57.20 -12.66
C VAL A 970 -56.05 56.56 -12.27
N PRO A 971 -54.93 57.32 -12.27
CA PRO A 971 -53.60 56.77 -12.11
C PRO A 971 -53.36 56.29 -10.67
N THR A 972 -52.60 55.22 -10.55
CA THR A 972 -52.21 54.62 -9.28
C THR A 972 -50.74 54.25 -9.30
N ILE A 973 -50.02 54.52 -8.21
CA ILE A 973 -48.61 54.15 -8.08
C ILE A 973 -48.47 53.27 -6.84
N ASN A 974 -47.99 52.04 -7.02
CA ASN A 974 -47.78 51.09 -5.94
C ASN A 974 -46.51 51.39 -5.16
N GLU A 975 -45.46 51.86 -5.83
CA GLU A 975 -44.23 52.29 -5.16
C GLU A 975 -43.39 53.16 -6.10
N MET A 976 -42.72 54.16 -5.55
CA MET A 976 -41.75 55.04 -6.19
C MET A 976 -40.49 55.11 -5.31
N GLU A 977 -39.45 54.42 -5.74
CA GLU A 977 -38.18 54.31 -5.02
C GLU A 977 -37.17 55.28 -5.64
N VAL A 978 -36.37 55.94 -4.81
CA VAL A 978 -35.40 56.95 -5.25
C VAL A 978 -34.00 56.58 -4.77
N TYR A 979 -33.02 56.65 -5.66
CA TYR A 979 -31.65 56.24 -5.39
C TYR A 979 -30.62 57.26 -5.89
N ASN A 980 -29.45 57.24 -5.25
CA ASN A 980 -28.26 57.97 -5.67
C ASN A 980 -27.14 56.95 -5.91
N GLN A 981 -26.95 56.56 -7.17
CA GLN A 981 -25.93 55.63 -7.64
C GLN A 981 -24.59 56.30 -7.89
#